data_AF-A0A428XN71-F1
#
_entry.id   AF-A0A428XN71-F1
#
_cell.length_a   1.000
_cell.length_b   1.000
_cell.length_c   1.000
_cell.angle_alpha   90.00
_cell.angle_beta   90.00
_cell.angle_gamma   90.00
#
_symmetry.space_group_name_H-M   'P 1'
#
loop_
_entity.id
_entity.type
_entity.pdbx_description
1 polymer ?
#
loop_
_entity_poly.entity_id
_entity_poly.type
_entity_poly.pdbx_seq_one_letter_code
_entity_poly.pdbx_strand_id
1 'polypeptide(L)'
;MAPRYDELAVTVLRLDPAHPVRRGYHLMRFPGRWKEPLRRLAQARRGGEVASIPIASLNEAITALVPDCVVTLPYAGRGDADQDWLLAYREINPAAIFALVAAWVRAQKATPEQIKLTLSQLSAGDLVWSPVHLDLTAPDDRQRALRLLPMEIAATLSRPDAYCPHNNLRFLRCPSADGAELISWPPERVEDQTPFSVKVGITAQTLPTSEEVLIYLSFGVRRWMPVRGKLASDHGHSVYLAPTVPYLTGLENSRHFGTARIRRTRVTTADGTTAFEAHWDDAVAQVLREAGCLDRLPDPVQLVDKPMDYLQRHGDAAALVYSTGMLSSEKVSAGLSVADREPLMTWVADELSPHFQLTAPLPRQKCTVYKGLGGISDGPISADYLREIVGPRLTVELLTDTERATQYALDRLATRLGVSVPSASDLNGAEVNLDLGDLKVGIRHRSAPTIRADLERAGGSIRDAVQRRVDHVVDTLGPAPHPTISLVEIGHPDDYQGRRRGDDPKFAIRHGLLQTGRLSQFVTPVADPKRPPRVREGKEPSDANRERFAAAIDDLFRQLGIRPQLLPEPARGTLTRRPALLGIWMIRQNKGQVWGVARQVPVAVLADPTGGEIQISAPEVPWQPLHTGLLEVGKRYLNANLKCGPEDVVRFIKDVIDQAVDAYPDTLLLTHAQNLRSVWNTLTNGRMQLDVLGFGASEPRPIGKMRGLRHVRVRTAEGGETPECYGVSAEETGQPRGLWRFLLARVYGSTSGKPGTHSGALKGISKLVPGEHNGKLQAPKAKAQVWNPQFIELTVAGLQDGDSPEHWAALAHDLRDAAPYVRGTTVLPWPLHLAEQIEEYLLPSKISATQLAELPEPD
;
A
#
# COMPACT_ATOMS: atom_id res chain seq x y z
N MET A 1 16.66 16.79 -24.24
CA MET A 1 15.39 16.03 -24.19
C MET A 1 15.58 14.84 -23.28
N ALA A 2 14.56 14.44 -22.51
CA ALA A 2 14.65 13.16 -21.80
C ALA A 2 14.62 12.01 -22.83
N PRO A 3 15.45 10.96 -22.67
CA PRO A 3 15.48 9.84 -23.60
C PRO A 3 14.11 9.17 -23.69
N ARG A 4 13.71 8.83 -24.91
CA ARG A 4 12.42 8.23 -25.22
C ARG A 4 12.66 6.77 -25.58
N TYR A 5 12.36 5.87 -24.65
CA TYR A 5 12.48 4.41 -24.87
C TYR A 5 11.31 3.89 -25.70
N ASP A 6 11.58 3.04 -26.69
CA ASP A 6 10.54 2.38 -27.50
C ASP A 6 10.30 0.91 -27.09
N GLU A 7 11.14 0.38 -26.21
CA GLU A 7 11.00 -0.93 -25.58
C GLU A 7 11.10 -0.84 -24.05
N LEU A 8 10.42 -1.77 -23.38
CA LEU A 8 10.39 -1.88 -21.93
C LEU A 8 10.77 -3.30 -21.49
N ALA A 9 11.93 -3.45 -20.86
CA ALA A 9 12.25 -4.69 -20.17
C ALA A 9 11.41 -4.80 -18.89
N VAL A 10 10.89 -6.00 -18.65
CA VAL A 10 10.13 -6.35 -17.44
C VAL A 10 10.78 -7.54 -16.75
N THR A 11 10.75 -7.56 -15.42
CA THR A 11 11.35 -8.64 -14.60
C THR A 11 10.43 -9.86 -14.51
N VAL A 12 10.03 -10.38 -15.68
CA VAL A 12 9.08 -11.48 -15.83
C VAL A 12 9.76 -12.70 -16.46
N LEU A 13 9.70 -13.83 -15.77
CA LEU A 13 10.08 -15.14 -16.31
C LEU A 13 8.83 -15.92 -16.71
N ARG A 14 8.94 -16.64 -17.82
CA ARG A 14 7.91 -17.55 -18.35
C ARG A 14 8.44 -18.98 -18.26
N LEU A 15 7.55 -19.92 -18.01
CA LEU A 15 7.89 -21.35 -18.05
C LEU A 15 8.16 -21.77 -19.50
N ASP A 16 9.21 -22.55 -19.72
CA ASP A 16 9.45 -23.20 -21.01
C ASP A 16 8.72 -24.55 -21.05
N PRO A 17 7.66 -24.70 -21.88
CA PRO A 17 6.93 -25.96 -21.98
C PRO A 17 7.78 -27.12 -22.52
N ALA A 18 8.90 -26.84 -23.21
CA ALA A 18 9.83 -27.88 -23.66
C ALA A 18 10.69 -28.44 -22.52
N HIS A 19 10.81 -27.71 -21.42
CA HIS A 19 11.63 -28.06 -20.26
C HIS A 19 10.79 -28.02 -18.97
N PRO A 20 9.83 -28.95 -18.79
CA PRO A 20 8.90 -28.90 -17.67
C PRO A 20 9.61 -29.06 -16.32
N VAL A 21 9.12 -28.32 -15.32
CA VAL A 21 9.59 -28.43 -13.93
C VAL A 21 8.81 -29.54 -13.24
N ARG A 22 9.39 -30.74 -13.25
CA ARG A 22 8.83 -31.93 -12.59
C ARG A 22 9.58 -32.23 -11.30
N ARG A 23 8.85 -32.40 -10.20
CA ARG A 23 9.46 -32.67 -8.90
C ARG A 23 8.60 -33.55 -8.01
N GLY A 24 9.27 -34.44 -7.28
CA GLY A 24 8.68 -35.20 -6.20
C GLY A 24 8.61 -34.34 -4.93
N TYR A 25 7.44 -34.34 -4.31
CA TYR A 25 7.15 -33.72 -3.02
C TYR A 25 6.56 -34.75 -2.08
N HIS A 26 6.50 -34.39 -0.81
CA HIS A 26 5.75 -35.10 0.21
C HIS A 26 4.64 -34.18 0.69
N LEU A 27 3.40 -34.68 0.69
CA LEU A 27 2.20 -33.99 1.15
C LEU A 27 1.75 -34.57 2.48
N MET A 28 1.52 -33.69 3.46
CA MET A 28 0.83 -34.03 4.70
C MET A 28 -0.54 -33.35 4.69
N ARG A 29 -1.57 -34.13 5.06
CA ARG A 29 -2.93 -33.61 5.25
C ARG A 29 -3.16 -33.25 6.70
N PHE A 30 -3.89 -32.16 6.93
CA PHE A 30 -4.41 -31.81 8.25
C PHE A 30 -5.50 -32.83 8.62
N PRO A 31 -5.34 -33.62 9.70
CA PRO A 31 -6.27 -34.71 10.00
C PRO A 31 -7.67 -34.20 10.31
N GLY A 32 -8.69 -34.75 9.66
CA GLY A 32 -10.10 -34.43 9.86
C GLY A 32 -10.56 -34.70 11.29
N ARG A 33 -10.09 -35.80 11.89
CA ARG A 33 -10.36 -36.13 13.29
C ARG A 33 -9.85 -35.10 14.31
N TRP A 34 -8.87 -34.27 13.94
CA TRP A 34 -8.38 -33.19 14.81
C TRP A 34 -9.31 -31.98 14.81
N LYS A 35 -10.19 -31.87 13.80
CA LYS A 35 -10.92 -30.63 13.55
C LYS A 35 -11.93 -30.32 14.65
N GLU A 36 -12.70 -31.31 15.07
CA GLU A 36 -13.69 -31.12 16.13
C GLU A 36 -13.07 -30.77 17.50
N PRO A 37 -12.04 -31.50 18.00
CA PRO A 37 -11.31 -31.10 19.21
C PRO A 37 -10.77 -29.66 19.16
N LEU A 38 -10.14 -29.28 18.05
CA LEU A 38 -9.54 -27.95 17.89
C LEU A 38 -10.58 -26.84 17.67
N ARG A 39 -11.72 -27.16 17.07
CA ARG A 39 -12.85 -26.25 16.94
C ARG A 39 -13.47 -25.94 18.30
N ARG A 40 -13.66 -26.96 19.16
CA ARG A 40 -14.12 -26.75 20.54
C ARG A 40 -13.15 -25.88 21.35
N LEU A 41 -11.85 -26.11 21.21
CA LEU A 41 -10.82 -25.26 21.82
C LEU A 41 -10.92 -23.80 21.33
N ALA A 42 -11.13 -23.60 20.02
CA ALA A 42 -11.28 -22.27 19.43
C ALA A 42 -12.59 -21.57 19.84
N GLN A 43 -13.69 -22.33 19.99
CA GLN A 43 -14.99 -21.83 20.45
C GLN A 43 -14.91 -21.36 21.91
N ALA A 44 -14.25 -22.12 22.78
CA ALA A 44 -14.03 -21.75 24.19
C ALA A 44 -13.29 -20.41 24.32
N ARG A 45 -12.43 -20.07 23.34
CA ARG A 45 -11.72 -18.79 23.27
C ARG A 45 -12.57 -17.64 22.74
N ARG A 46 -13.34 -17.86 21.67
CA ARG A 46 -13.97 -16.78 20.88
C ARG A 46 -15.45 -16.52 21.21
N GLY A 47 -16.14 -17.50 21.78
CA GLY A 47 -17.61 -17.51 21.86
C GLY A 47 -18.25 -17.68 20.47
N GLY A 48 -19.38 -18.39 20.42
CA GLY A 48 -20.11 -18.64 19.16
C GLY A 48 -19.47 -19.68 18.24
N GLU A 49 -20.05 -19.87 17.05
CA GLU A 49 -19.59 -20.86 16.08
C GLU A 49 -18.25 -20.48 15.41
N VAL A 50 -17.36 -21.46 15.27
CA VAL A 50 -16.06 -21.30 14.61
C VAL A 50 -16.06 -22.10 13.31
N ALA A 51 -16.27 -21.41 12.19
CA ALA A 51 -16.30 -22.02 10.86
C ALA A 51 -14.92 -22.53 10.36
N SER A 52 -13.82 -22.06 10.94
CA SER A 52 -12.46 -22.45 10.56
C SER A 52 -11.53 -22.37 11.76
N ILE A 53 -10.71 -23.41 11.95
CA ILE A 53 -9.69 -23.44 13.00
C ILE A 53 -8.60 -22.40 12.66
N PRO A 54 -8.23 -21.49 13.57
CA PRO A 54 -7.31 -20.39 13.28
C PRO A 54 -5.84 -20.85 13.33
N ILE A 55 -5.42 -21.64 12.35
CA ILE A 55 -4.06 -22.23 12.26
C ILE A 55 -2.98 -21.26 11.74
N ALA A 56 -3.27 -19.95 11.63
CA ALA A 56 -2.33 -18.99 11.05
C ALA A 56 -1.00 -18.92 11.84
N SER A 57 -1.07 -18.79 13.17
CA SER A 57 0.14 -18.75 14.02
C SER A 57 0.89 -20.09 14.07
N LEU A 58 0.18 -21.21 13.88
CA LEU A 58 0.81 -22.52 13.73
C LEU A 58 1.60 -22.59 12.42
N ASN A 59 0.99 -22.16 11.31
CA ASN A 59 1.67 -22.13 10.00
C ASN A 59 2.88 -21.19 10.02
N GLU A 60 2.78 -20.03 10.68
CA GLU A 60 3.91 -19.11 10.87
C GLU A 60 5.06 -19.78 11.67
N ALA A 61 4.74 -20.50 12.75
CA ALA A 61 5.74 -21.24 13.53
C ALA A 61 6.40 -22.35 12.71
N ILE A 62 5.64 -23.08 11.90
CA ILE A 62 6.18 -24.12 11.00
C ILE A 62 7.09 -23.49 9.95
N THR A 63 6.65 -22.42 9.27
CA THR A 63 7.48 -21.70 8.29
C THR A 63 8.75 -21.14 8.91
N ALA A 64 8.73 -20.76 10.19
CA ALA A 64 9.91 -20.26 10.90
C ALA A 64 10.90 -21.35 11.34
N LEU A 65 10.43 -22.54 11.73
CA LEU A 65 11.25 -23.58 12.37
C LEU A 65 11.51 -24.82 11.51
N VAL A 66 10.76 -25.01 10.42
CA VAL A 66 10.79 -26.22 9.58
C VAL A 66 11.09 -25.83 8.13
N PRO A 67 12.36 -25.55 7.79
CA PRO A 67 12.73 -24.98 6.49
C PRO A 67 12.54 -25.89 5.29
N ASP A 68 12.49 -27.19 5.53
CA ASP A 68 12.22 -28.18 4.48
C ASP A 68 10.72 -28.25 4.14
N CYS A 69 9.87 -27.60 4.94
CA CYS A 69 8.47 -27.39 4.62
C CYS A 69 8.36 -26.22 3.65
N VAL A 70 7.99 -26.54 2.42
CA VAL A 70 7.87 -25.63 1.30
C VAL A 70 6.56 -24.83 1.47
N VAL A 71 5.39 -25.46 1.46
CA VAL A 71 4.11 -24.72 1.50
C VAL A 71 3.30 -25.05 2.74
N THR A 72 2.76 -24.02 3.40
CA THR A 72 1.68 -24.15 4.39
C THR A 72 0.35 -23.71 3.77
N LEU A 73 -0.66 -24.56 3.82
CA LEU A 73 -1.97 -24.28 3.22
C LEU A 73 -2.90 -23.65 4.27
N PRO A 74 -3.27 -22.35 4.13
CA PRO A 74 -3.90 -21.58 5.20
C PRO A 74 -5.33 -22.02 5.53
N TYR A 75 -5.97 -22.80 4.66
CA TYR A 75 -7.36 -23.20 4.80
C TYR A 75 -7.56 -24.63 5.30
N ALA A 76 -6.48 -25.36 5.63
CA ALA A 76 -6.56 -26.77 6.02
C ALA A 76 -7.44 -27.03 7.25
N GLY A 77 -7.66 -26.00 8.08
CA GLY A 77 -8.54 -26.03 9.24
C GLY A 77 -10.05 -25.86 8.96
N ARG A 78 -10.50 -25.87 7.69
CA ARG A 78 -11.93 -25.75 7.31
C ARG A 78 -12.60 -27.10 7.10
N GLY A 79 -13.92 -27.17 7.23
CA GLY A 79 -14.69 -28.41 7.03
C GLY A 79 -14.34 -29.50 8.05
N ASP A 80 -14.71 -30.75 7.78
CA ASP A 80 -14.49 -31.88 8.70
C ASP A 80 -13.60 -33.00 8.13
N ALA A 81 -13.43 -33.05 6.81
CA ALA A 81 -12.57 -34.04 6.13
C ALA A 81 -11.09 -33.65 6.16
N ASP A 82 -10.19 -34.61 5.92
CA ASP A 82 -8.77 -34.34 5.72
C ASP A 82 -8.54 -33.32 4.58
N GLN A 83 -7.60 -32.39 4.77
CA GLN A 83 -7.27 -31.38 3.77
C GLN A 83 -5.76 -31.23 3.61
N ASP A 84 -5.29 -31.00 2.39
CA ASP A 84 -3.88 -30.71 2.11
C ASP A 84 -3.39 -29.59 3.05
N TRP A 85 -2.26 -29.82 3.73
CA TRP A 85 -1.74 -28.90 4.75
C TRP A 85 -0.29 -28.47 4.50
N LEU A 86 0.65 -29.42 4.52
CA LEU A 86 2.07 -29.15 4.37
C LEU A 86 2.60 -29.84 3.13
N LEU A 87 3.47 -29.16 2.38
CA LEU A 87 4.26 -29.75 1.29
C LEU A 87 5.74 -29.59 1.60
N ALA A 88 6.53 -30.64 1.40
CA ALA A 88 7.96 -30.66 1.68
C ALA A 88 8.75 -31.39 0.59
N TYR A 89 10.04 -31.09 0.45
CA TYR A 89 10.93 -31.81 -0.49
C TYR A 89 11.21 -33.25 -0.06
N ARG A 90 11.14 -33.50 1.25
CA ARG A 90 11.40 -34.80 1.89
C ARG A 90 10.43 -34.98 3.04
N GLU A 91 10.29 -36.22 3.50
CA GLU A 91 9.56 -36.47 4.73
C GLU A 91 10.26 -35.79 5.91
N ILE A 92 9.49 -34.99 6.63
CA ILE A 92 9.93 -34.34 7.86
C ILE A 92 9.43 -35.19 9.02
N ASN A 93 10.24 -35.38 10.06
CA ASN A 93 9.86 -36.17 11.23
C ASN A 93 8.47 -35.73 11.79
N PRO A 94 7.43 -36.59 11.69
CA PRO A 94 6.08 -36.24 12.13
C PRO A 94 6.01 -35.86 13.63
N ALA A 95 6.90 -36.42 14.46
CA ALA A 95 6.98 -36.08 15.87
C ALA A 95 7.39 -34.62 16.10
N ALA A 96 8.27 -34.05 15.25
CA ALA A 96 8.67 -32.65 15.34
C ALA A 96 7.52 -31.71 14.96
N ILE A 97 6.73 -32.06 13.94
CA ILE A 97 5.53 -31.30 13.54
C ILE A 97 4.47 -31.39 14.64
N PHE A 98 4.24 -32.58 15.20
CA PHE A 98 3.31 -32.76 16.32
C PHE A 98 3.73 -31.95 17.55
N ALA A 99 5.02 -31.87 17.85
CA ALA A 99 5.53 -31.04 18.95
C ALA A 99 5.14 -29.56 18.79
N LEU A 100 5.21 -29.03 17.56
CA LEU A 100 4.75 -27.67 17.24
C LEU A 100 3.24 -27.51 17.38
N VAL A 101 2.45 -28.49 16.92
CA VAL A 101 0.99 -28.50 17.10
C VAL A 101 0.64 -28.49 18.58
N ALA A 102 1.29 -29.33 19.38
CA ALA A 102 1.05 -29.42 20.81
C ALA A 102 1.44 -28.12 21.54
N ALA A 103 2.57 -27.50 21.16
CA ALA A 103 2.99 -26.20 21.65
C ALA A 103 1.98 -25.10 21.29
N TRP A 104 1.47 -25.11 20.06
CA TRP A 104 0.44 -24.17 19.61
C TRP A 104 -0.89 -24.36 20.35
N VAL A 105 -1.30 -25.60 20.65
CA VAL A 105 -2.49 -25.88 21.47
C VAL A 105 -2.31 -25.35 22.89
N ARG A 106 -1.14 -25.56 23.52
CA ARG A 106 -0.83 -25.02 24.85
C ARG A 106 -0.77 -23.49 24.87
N ALA A 107 -0.36 -22.88 23.76
CA ALA A 107 -0.37 -21.42 23.61
C ALA A 107 -1.77 -20.81 23.48
N GLN A 108 -2.84 -21.60 23.35
CA GLN A 108 -4.20 -21.05 23.29
C GLN A 108 -4.67 -20.57 24.67
N LYS A 109 -5.47 -19.48 24.67
CA LYS A 109 -6.15 -18.99 25.88
C LYS A 109 -7.32 -19.92 26.23
N ALA A 110 -7.04 -21.03 26.92
CA ALA A 110 -8.00 -22.02 27.40
C ALA A 110 -7.59 -22.57 28.77
N THR A 111 -8.51 -23.23 29.47
CA THR A 111 -8.21 -23.84 30.78
C THR A 111 -7.24 -25.03 30.64
N PRO A 112 -6.42 -25.34 31.65
CA PRO A 112 -5.53 -26.50 31.63
C PRO A 112 -6.25 -27.81 31.30
N GLU A 113 -7.48 -28.00 31.80
CA GLU A 113 -8.32 -29.17 31.55
C GLU A 113 -8.73 -29.26 30.08
N GLN A 114 -9.13 -28.15 29.46
CA GLN A 114 -9.48 -28.10 28.04
C GLN A 114 -8.27 -28.37 27.14
N ILE A 115 -7.10 -27.82 27.48
CA ILE A 115 -5.84 -28.08 26.78
C ILE A 115 -5.49 -29.56 26.87
N LYS A 116 -5.52 -30.14 28.08
CA LYS A 116 -5.23 -31.56 28.31
C LYS A 116 -6.20 -32.47 27.56
N LEU A 117 -7.50 -32.17 27.61
CA LEU A 117 -8.53 -32.92 26.89
C LEU A 117 -8.29 -32.86 25.38
N THR A 118 -8.00 -31.67 24.84
CA THR A 118 -7.72 -31.50 23.41
C THR A 118 -6.50 -32.31 22.99
N LEU A 119 -5.38 -32.19 23.71
CA LEU A 119 -4.15 -32.93 23.41
C LEU A 119 -4.32 -34.45 23.50
N SER A 120 -5.17 -34.95 24.42
CA SER A 120 -5.46 -36.38 24.52
C SER A 120 -6.19 -36.97 23.30
N GLN A 121 -6.74 -36.11 22.44
CA GLN A 121 -7.48 -36.49 21.22
C GLN A 121 -6.62 -36.32 19.94
N LEU A 122 -5.37 -35.89 20.07
CA LEU A 122 -4.43 -35.72 18.95
C LEU A 122 -3.27 -36.70 19.09
N SER A 123 -2.80 -37.29 17.99
CA SER A 123 -1.66 -38.22 18.00
C SER A 123 -0.65 -37.90 16.90
N ALA A 124 0.65 -38.00 17.19
CA ALA A 124 1.69 -37.85 16.17
C ALA A 124 1.57 -38.88 15.04
N GLY A 125 1.05 -40.09 15.33
CA GLY A 125 0.79 -41.12 14.32
C GLY A 125 -0.29 -40.74 13.31
N ASP A 126 -1.01 -39.64 13.55
CA ASP A 126 -2.01 -39.13 12.64
C ASP A 126 -1.42 -38.30 11.50
N LEU A 127 -0.17 -37.88 11.66
CA LEU A 127 0.57 -37.06 10.71
C LEU A 127 1.33 -37.98 9.76
N VAL A 128 0.77 -38.17 8.56
CA VAL A 128 1.34 -39.05 7.54
C VAL A 128 1.76 -38.22 6.32
N TRP A 129 3.00 -38.43 5.89
CA TRP A 129 3.49 -37.94 4.59
C TRP A 129 3.09 -38.91 3.49
N SER A 130 2.67 -38.37 2.35
CA SER A 130 2.39 -39.15 1.14
C SER A 130 3.19 -38.56 -0.02
N PRO A 131 3.90 -39.38 -0.81
CA PRO A 131 4.64 -38.88 -1.97
C PRO A 131 3.67 -38.37 -3.03
N VAL A 132 4.00 -37.23 -3.64
CA VAL A 132 3.25 -36.62 -4.73
C VAL A 132 4.24 -36.15 -5.78
N HIS A 133 4.05 -36.57 -7.03
CA HIS A 133 4.83 -36.08 -8.16
C HIS A 133 4.02 -35.01 -8.86
N LEU A 134 4.56 -33.80 -8.93
CA LEU A 134 3.89 -32.66 -9.55
C LEU A 134 4.65 -32.24 -10.80
N ASP A 135 3.90 -31.93 -11.85
CA ASP A 135 4.40 -31.21 -13.01
C ASP A 135 3.92 -29.77 -12.89
N LEU A 136 4.82 -28.86 -12.49
CA LEU A 136 4.44 -27.47 -12.23
C LEU A 136 4.17 -26.67 -13.52
N THR A 137 4.29 -27.31 -14.68
CA THR A 137 3.87 -26.78 -15.97
C THR A 137 2.52 -27.32 -16.45
N ALA A 138 2.00 -28.36 -15.78
CA ALA A 138 0.71 -28.95 -16.14
C ALA A 138 -0.47 -28.08 -15.67
N PRO A 139 -1.52 -27.92 -16.49
CA PRO A 139 -2.70 -27.11 -16.12
C PRO A 139 -3.39 -27.57 -14.83
N ASP A 140 -3.47 -28.88 -14.59
CA ASP A 140 -4.16 -29.47 -13.43
C ASP A 140 -3.50 -29.08 -12.09
N ASP A 141 -2.19 -28.84 -12.09
CA ASP A 141 -1.43 -28.46 -10.90
C ASP A 141 -1.24 -26.95 -10.74
N ARG A 142 -1.85 -26.13 -11.61
CA ARG A 142 -1.65 -24.66 -11.65
C ARG A 142 -1.78 -23.97 -10.29
N GLN A 143 -2.81 -24.32 -9.50
CA GLN A 143 -3.00 -23.70 -8.18
C GLN A 143 -1.87 -24.04 -7.21
N ARG A 144 -1.29 -25.24 -7.32
CA ARG A 144 -0.09 -25.64 -6.57
C ARG A 144 1.15 -24.98 -7.16
N ALA A 145 1.27 -24.90 -8.49
CA ALA A 145 2.37 -24.24 -9.19
C ALA A 145 2.52 -22.76 -8.80
N LEU A 146 1.42 -22.02 -8.68
CA LEU A 146 1.43 -20.63 -8.20
C LEU A 146 2.02 -20.46 -6.79
N ARG A 147 1.99 -21.51 -5.97
CA ARG A 147 2.58 -21.51 -4.62
C ARG A 147 4.01 -22.06 -4.61
N LEU A 148 4.26 -23.12 -5.39
CA LEU A 148 5.51 -23.88 -5.37
C LEU A 148 6.61 -23.26 -6.23
N LEU A 149 6.30 -22.70 -7.41
CA LEU A 149 7.31 -22.16 -8.32
C LEU A 149 8.18 -21.05 -7.69
N PRO A 150 7.62 -20.07 -6.95
CA PRO A 150 8.46 -19.10 -6.25
C PRO A 150 9.48 -19.75 -5.31
N MET A 151 9.09 -20.86 -4.69
CA MET A 151 9.91 -21.57 -3.71
C MET A 151 10.96 -22.46 -4.37
N GLU A 152 10.63 -23.11 -5.48
CA GLU A 152 11.60 -23.81 -6.33
C GLU A 152 12.68 -22.87 -6.80
N ILE A 153 12.29 -21.69 -7.30
CA ILE A 153 13.23 -20.67 -7.75
C ILE A 153 14.10 -20.20 -6.57
N ALA A 154 13.50 -19.90 -5.42
CA ALA A 154 14.26 -19.52 -4.23
C ALA A 154 15.24 -20.62 -3.79
N ALA A 155 14.84 -21.90 -3.83
CA ALA A 155 15.70 -23.02 -3.49
C ALA A 155 16.90 -23.11 -4.45
N THR A 156 16.66 -23.02 -5.75
CA THR A 156 17.69 -23.03 -6.80
C THR A 156 18.69 -21.88 -6.64
N LEU A 157 18.22 -20.66 -6.42
CA LEU A 157 19.06 -19.47 -6.27
C LEU A 157 19.80 -19.39 -4.91
N SER A 158 19.46 -20.27 -3.96
CA SER A 158 20.06 -20.34 -2.63
C SER A 158 20.92 -21.58 -2.38
N ARG A 159 21.20 -22.38 -3.43
CA ARG A 159 22.08 -23.56 -3.28
C ARG A 159 23.46 -23.15 -2.74
N PRO A 160 24.15 -24.00 -1.97
CA PRO A 160 25.44 -23.65 -1.36
C PRO A 160 26.54 -23.24 -2.36
N ASP A 161 26.45 -23.71 -3.60
CA ASP A 161 27.35 -23.40 -4.71
C ASP A 161 26.89 -22.22 -5.57
N ALA A 162 25.61 -21.82 -5.48
CA ALA A 162 25.08 -20.67 -6.20
C ALA A 162 25.62 -19.35 -5.63
N TYR A 163 26.11 -18.49 -6.52
CA TYR A 163 26.48 -17.11 -6.20
C TYR A 163 26.22 -16.21 -7.40
N CYS A 164 25.75 -14.99 -7.14
CA CYS A 164 25.60 -13.98 -8.16
C CYS A 164 26.96 -13.32 -8.42
N PRO A 165 27.47 -13.32 -9.68
CA PRO A 165 28.73 -12.66 -10.01
C PRO A 165 28.72 -11.15 -9.72
N HIS A 166 27.55 -10.51 -9.77
CA HIS A 166 27.39 -9.10 -9.42
C HIS A 166 27.61 -8.90 -7.91
N ASN A 167 28.81 -8.44 -7.54
CA ASN A 167 29.28 -8.30 -6.15
C ASN A 167 29.43 -9.63 -5.37
N ASN A 168 29.59 -10.77 -6.05
CA ASN A 168 29.78 -12.09 -5.44
C ASN A 168 28.74 -12.45 -4.35
N LEU A 169 27.49 -12.06 -4.57
CA LEU A 169 26.43 -12.21 -3.57
C LEU A 169 26.00 -13.66 -3.43
N ARG A 170 25.78 -14.10 -2.20
CA ARG A 170 25.14 -15.38 -1.88
C ARG A 170 23.81 -15.11 -1.20
N PHE A 171 22.81 -15.94 -1.45
CA PHE A 171 21.46 -15.71 -0.97
C PHE A 171 20.99 -16.78 0.01
N LEU A 172 20.25 -16.34 1.02
CA LEU A 172 19.51 -17.20 1.93
C LEU A 172 18.02 -16.99 1.73
N ARG A 173 17.25 -18.09 1.81
CA ARG A 173 15.79 -18.05 1.82
C ARG A 173 15.27 -17.43 3.10
N CYS A 174 14.19 -16.67 3.02
CA CYS A 174 13.50 -16.16 4.19
C CYS A 174 11.97 -16.29 4.05
N PRO A 175 11.24 -16.34 5.18
CA PRO A 175 9.78 -16.34 5.20
C PRO A 175 9.21 -15.15 4.43
N SER A 176 8.25 -15.42 3.55
CA SER A 176 7.45 -14.41 2.87
C SER A 176 5.97 -14.73 3.05
N ALA A 177 5.14 -13.68 3.15
CA ALA A 177 3.69 -13.84 3.21
C ALA A 177 3.12 -14.26 1.85
N ASP A 178 3.73 -13.76 0.77
CA ASP A 178 3.34 -14.01 -0.61
C ASP A 178 4.58 -14.49 -1.38
N GLY A 179 4.47 -15.63 -2.09
CA GLY A 179 5.56 -16.20 -2.88
C GLY A 179 6.79 -16.57 -2.05
N ALA A 180 7.98 -16.11 -2.46
CA ALA A 180 9.25 -16.37 -1.78
C ALA A 180 10.16 -15.12 -1.75
N GLU A 181 11.05 -15.04 -0.76
CA GLU A 181 12.04 -13.95 -0.65
C GLU A 181 13.44 -14.52 -0.37
N LEU A 182 14.44 -13.93 -1.03
CA LEU A 182 15.86 -14.19 -0.85
C LEU A 182 16.54 -12.92 -0.34
N ILE A 183 17.49 -13.10 0.57
CA ILE A 183 18.31 -12.01 1.14
C ILE A 183 19.78 -12.37 0.99
N SER A 184 20.60 -11.43 0.52
CA SER A 184 22.04 -11.65 0.43
C SER A 184 22.68 -11.75 1.82
N TRP A 185 23.53 -12.75 2.01
CA TRP A 185 24.21 -12.99 3.29
C TRP A 185 25.64 -13.55 3.09
N PRO A 186 26.66 -13.06 3.81
CA PRO A 186 26.63 -12.02 4.86
C PRO A 186 26.19 -10.63 4.32
N PRO A 187 25.77 -9.70 5.18
CA PRO A 187 25.32 -8.39 4.75
C PRO A 187 26.50 -7.54 4.23
N GLU A 188 26.23 -6.76 3.19
CA GLU A 188 27.10 -5.71 2.68
C GLU A 188 27.26 -4.59 3.69
N ARG A 189 28.37 -3.85 3.59
CA ARG A 189 28.65 -2.72 4.48
C ARG A 189 29.11 -1.52 3.68
N VAL A 190 28.64 -0.35 4.11
CA VAL A 190 29.14 0.94 3.60
C VAL A 190 30.32 1.41 4.47
N GLU A 191 30.97 2.52 4.08
CA GLU A 191 32.15 3.07 4.77
C GLU A 191 31.97 3.24 6.29
N ASP A 192 30.78 3.69 6.74
CA ASP A 192 30.46 3.87 8.17
C ASP A 192 30.00 2.57 8.87
N GLN A 193 30.31 1.41 8.28
CA GLN A 193 29.94 0.07 8.73
C GLN A 193 28.44 -0.21 8.78
N THR A 194 27.58 0.68 8.26
CA THR A 194 26.14 0.38 8.22
C THR A 194 25.87 -0.85 7.35
N PRO A 195 25.22 -1.89 7.90
CA PRO A 195 24.93 -3.11 7.16
C PRO A 195 23.63 -3.04 6.34
N PHE A 196 23.66 -3.62 5.16
CA PHE A 196 22.49 -3.85 4.32
C PHE A 196 22.63 -5.14 3.51
N SER A 197 21.54 -5.66 2.98
CA SER A 197 21.53 -6.83 2.09
C SER A 197 20.70 -6.53 0.85
N VAL A 198 21.03 -7.18 -0.26
CA VAL A 198 20.19 -7.24 -1.45
C VAL A 198 19.03 -8.18 -1.18
N LYS A 199 17.83 -7.78 -1.59
CA LYS A 199 16.60 -8.58 -1.51
C LYS A 199 16.14 -8.93 -2.92
N VAL A 200 15.76 -10.19 -3.14
CA VAL A 200 15.01 -10.65 -4.32
C VAL A 200 13.67 -11.19 -3.85
N GLY A 201 12.57 -10.57 -4.26
CA GLY A 201 11.21 -11.09 -4.04
C GLY A 201 10.70 -11.81 -5.29
N ILE A 202 10.08 -12.96 -5.11
CA ILE A 202 9.60 -13.84 -6.18
C ILE A 202 8.11 -14.08 -5.97
N THR A 203 7.27 -13.76 -6.94
CA THR A 203 5.84 -14.08 -6.91
C THR A 203 5.43 -14.78 -8.19
N ALA A 204 4.42 -15.65 -8.11
CA ALA A 204 3.80 -16.25 -9.29
C ALA A 204 2.44 -15.62 -9.52
N GLN A 205 2.20 -15.23 -10.76
CA GLN A 205 1.03 -14.47 -11.20
C GLN A 205 0.40 -15.13 -12.42
N THR A 206 -0.87 -14.81 -12.64
CA THR A 206 -1.54 -15.05 -13.92
C THR A 206 -1.94 -13.71 -14.52
N LEU A 207 -2.26 -13.69 -15.81
CA LEU A 207 -2.97 -12.59 -16.44
C LEU A 207 -4.47 -12.92 -16.50
N PRO A 208 -5.37 -11.91 -16.52
CA PRO A 208 -6.79 -12.18 -16.71
C PRO A 208 -7.03 -12.95 -18.01
N THR A 209 -7.93 -13.95 -17.95
CA THR A 209 -8.27 -14.87 -19.05
C THR A 209 -7.14 -15.76 -19.58
N SER A 210 -5.95 -15.68 -19.00
CA SER A 210 -4.84 -16.58 -19.33
C SER A 210 -4.62 -17.60 -18.23
N GLU A 211 -4.36 -18.83 -18.64
CA GLU A 211 -3.96 -19.91 -17.73
C GLU A 211 -2.45 -19.95 -17.48
N GLU A 212 -1.68 -19.14 -18.23
CA GLU A 212 -0.23 -19.07 -18.12
C GLU A 212 0.21 -18.54 -16.75
N VAL A 213 1.16 -19.25 -16.14
CA VAL A 213 1.83 -18.82 -14.91
C VAL A 213 3.08 -18.04 -15.26
N LEU A 214 3.13 -16.80 -14.78
CA LEU A 214 4.25 -15.88 -14.93
C LEU A 214 4.95 -15.72 -13.57
N ILE A 215 6.28 -15.63 -13.56
CA ILE A 215 7.04 -15.35 -12.35
C ILE A 215 7.54 -13.91 -12.39
N TYR A 216 7.15 -13.11 -11.41
CA TYR A 216 7.59 -11.73 -11.27
C TYR A 216 8.68 -11.63 -10.21
N LEU A 217 9.78 -10.97 -10.58
CA LEU A 217 10.89 -10.68 -9.68
C LEU A 217 10.89 -9.21 -9.27
N SER A 218 11.19 -8.97 -8.00
CA SER A 218 11.39 -7.63 -7.43
C SER A 218 12.73 -7.55 -6.74
N PHE A 219 13.41 -6.41 -6.85
CA PHE A 219 14.78 -6.22 -6.40
C PHE A 219 14.85 -5.00 -5.46
N GLY A 220 15.41 -5.21 -4.28
CA GLY A 220 15.46 -4.15 -3.27
C GLY A 220 16.60 -4.28 -2.29
N VAL A 221 16.53 -3.46 -1.24
CA VAL A 221 17.51 -3.42 -0.16
C VAL A 221 16.81 -3.72 1.16
N ARG A 222 17.34 -4.69 1.90
CA ARG A 222 17.04 -4.90 3.32
C ARG A 222 18.09 -4.16 4.13
N ARG A 223 17.66 -3.34 5.09
CA ARG A 223 18.55 -2.54 5.92
C ARG A 223 18.56 -3.11 7.34
N TRP A 224 19.73 -3.17 7.94
CA TRP A 224 19.93 -3.75 9.27
C TRP A 224 20.33 -2.67 10.26
N MET A 225 19.93 -2.84 11.51
CA MET A 225 20.17 -1.86 12.56
C MET A 225 21.68 -1.79 12.91
N PRO A 226 22.38 -0.66 12.68
CA PRO A 226 23.81 -0.54 12.95
C PRO A 226 24.12 -0.20 14.42
N VAL A 227 23.19 0.43 15.12
CA VAL A 227 23.33 0.90 16.51
C VAL A 227 21.97 0.95 17.17
N ARG A 228 21.91 1.13 18.50
CA ARG A 228 20.64 1.27 19.23
C ARG A 228 19.72 2.32 18.57
N GLY A 229 18.53 1.87 18.20
CA GLY A 229 17.49 2.69 17.56
C GLY A 229 16.22 2.81 18.41
N LYS A 230 15.35 3.74 18.03
CA LYS A 230 14.02 3.89 18.65
C LYS A 230 13.07 2.84 18.08
N LEU A 231 12.51 1.99 18.94
CA LEU A 231 11.40 1.10 18.58
C LEU A 231 10.06 1.79 18.83
N ALA A 232 9.18 1.72 17.84
CA ALA A 232 7.79 2.11 18.01
C ALA A 232 7.03 1.07 18.88
N SER A 233 6.04 1.53 19.64
CA SER A 233 5.22 0.70 20.54
C SER A 233 3.95 0.14 19.87
N ASP A 234 3.54 0.72 18.75
CA ASP A 234 2.29 0.41 18.06
C ASP A 234 2.38 -0.80 17.11
N HIS A 235 3.58 -1.16 16.67
CA HIS A 235 3.84 -2.32 15.81
C HIS A 235 5.11 -3.07 16.22
N GLY A 236 5.19 -4.34 15.82
CA GLY A 236 6.38 -5.18 16.01
C GLY A 236 7.44 -4.94 14.93
N HIS A 237 8.70 -5.12 15.29
CA HIS A 237 9.89 -4.95 14.43
C HIS A 237 10.50 -6.31 14.10
N SER A 238 10.66 -6.63 12.82
CA SER A 238 11.19 -7.93 12.40
C SER A 238 12.67 -8.12 12.77
N VAL A 239 12.99 -9.32 13.25
CA VAL A 239 14.34 -9.84 13.47
C VAL A 239 14.51 -11.09 12.62
N TYR A 240 15.58 -11.13 11.85
CA TYR A 240 15.99 -12.29 11.07
C TYR A 240 17.03 -13.08 11.85
N LEU A 241 16.87 -14.39 11.89
CA LEU A 241 17.69 -15.31 12.67
C LEU A 241 18.33 -16.31 11.71
N ALA A 242 19.64 -16.47 11.75
CA ALA A 242 20.37 -17.45 10.94
C ALA A 242 21.00 -18.50 11.87
N PRO A 243 20.24 -19.51 12.33
CA PRO A 243 20.73 -20.51 13.27
C PRO A 243 21.73 -21.48 12.62
N THR A 244 22.73 -21.93 13.39
CA THR A 244 23.66 -22.99 12.98
C THR A 244 23.19 -24.39 13.35
N VAL A 245 22.23 -24.49 14.26
CA VAL A 245 21.64 -25.76 14.69
C VAL A 245 20.12 -25.72 14.56
N PRO A 246 19.47 -26.84 14.25
CA PRO A 246 18.02 -26.91 14.21
C PRO A 246 17.41 -26.56 15.57
N TYR A 247 16.39 -25.72 15.58
CA TYR A 247 15.68 -25.36 16.82
C TYR A 247 14.86 -26.53 17.40
N LEU A 248 14.45 -27.49 16.57
CA LEU A 248 13.70 -28.67 16.97
C LEU A 248 14.52 -29.95 16.78
N THR A 249 14.42 -30.85 17.75
CA THR A 249 15.05 -32.17 17.68
C THR A 249 14.48 -32.99 16.52
N GLY A 250 15.36 -33.62 15.73
CA GLY A 250 14.96 -34.47 14.61
C GLY A 250 14.73 -33.73 13.29
N LEU A 251 15.11 -32.46 13.19
CA LEU A 251 15.19 -31.71 11.93
C LEU A 251 16.64 -31.55 11.47
N GLU A 252 16.85 -31.39 10.16
CA GLU A 252 18.14 -30.99 9.60
C GLU A 252 18.28 -29.47 9.57
N ASN A 253 19.52 -28.97 9.62
CA ASN A 253 19.76 -27.54 9.49
C ASN A 253 19.82 -27.14 8.01
N SER A 254 18.82 -26.42 7.52
CA SER A 254 18.86 -25.80 6.20
C SER A 254 19.37 -24.37 6.30
N ARG A 255 20.00 -23.87 5.24
CA ARG A 255 20.47 -22.47 5.15
C ARG A 255 19.28 -21.53 4.87
N HIS A 256 18.52 -21.21 5.91
CA HIS A 256 17.37 -20.29 5.85
C HIS A 256 17.41 -19.29 7.00
N PHE A 257 16.74 -18.15 6.81
CA PHE A 257 16.40 -17.28 7.92
C PHE A 257 15.15 -17.79 8.64
N GLY A 258 15.18 -17.83 9.96
CA GLY A 258 13.98 -17.70 10.78
C GLY A 258 13.60 -16.23 10.91
N THR A 259 12.34 -15.93 11.20
CA THR A 259 11.90 -14.56 11.51
C THR A 259 11.06 -14.52 12.77
N ALA A 260 11.36 -13.57 13.64
CA ALA A 260 10.57 -13.23 14.81
C ALA A 260 10.34 -11.71 14.87
N ARG A 261 9.46 -11.23 15.75
CA ARG A 261 9.21 -9.79 15.91
C ARG A 261 9.45 -9.35 17.34
N ILE A 262 10.07 -8.19 17.51
CA ILE A 262 10.23 -7.52 18.81
C ILE A 262 9.21 -6.40 18.91
N ARG A 263 8.51 -6.31 20.05
CA ARG A 263 7.62 -5.21 20.41
C ARG A 263 8.14 -4.52 21.66
N ARG A 264 7.82 -3.22 21.77
CA ARG A 264 8.05 -2.46 22.99
C ARG A 264 6.83 -2.58 23.90
N THR A 265 6.99 -3.17 25.08
CA THR A 265 5.90 -3.44 26.02
C THR A 265 6.13 -2.65 27.32
N ARG A 266 5.02 -2.27 27.96
CA ARG A 266 5.03 -1.60 29.26
C ARG A 266 5.34 -2.62 30.36
N VAL A 267 6.31 -2.33 31.21
CA VAL A 267 6.70 -3.16 32.34
C VAL A 267 6.65 -2.31 33.62
N THR A 268 6.06 -2.85 34.68
CA THR A 268 6.09 -2.22 36.00
C THR A 268 7.33 -2.71 36.73
N THR A 269 8.25 -1.82 37.06
CA THR A 269 9.48 -2.14 37.78
C THR A 269 9.20 -2.34 39.27
N ALA A 270 10.14 -2.96 39.99
CA ALA A 270 9.98 -3.30 41.41
C ALA A 270 9.74 -2.09 42.33
N ASP A 271 10.10 -0.88 41.88
CA ASP A 271 9.86 0.40 42.55
C ASP A 271 8.48 1.03 42.21
N GLY A 272 7.62 0.31 41.47
CA GLY A 272 6.31 0.78 41.03
C GLY A 272 6.35 1.74 39.84
N THR A 273 7.53 2.04 39.27
CA THR A 273 7.63 2.90 38.09
C THR A 273 7.31 2.13 36.80
N THR A 274 6.94 2.84 35.75
CA THR A 274 6.68 2.25 34.43
C THR A 274 7.94 2.37 33.56
N ALA A 275 8.49 1.23 33.17
CA ALA A 275 9.52 1.12 32.13
C ALA A 275 8.92 0.58 30.82
N PHE A 276 9.67 0.75 29.73
CA PHE A 276 9.34 0.14 28.46
C PHE A 276 10.51 -0.69 27.98
N GLU A 277 10.25 -1.98 27.83
CA GLU A 277 11.26 -2.95 27.47
C GLU A 277 10.90 -3.64 26.16
N ALA A 278 11.92 -4.15 25.50
CA ALA A 278 11.78 -4.93 24.29
C ALA A 278 11.42 -6.37 24.67
N HIS A 279 10.37 -6.92 24.07
CA HIS A 279 9.95 -8.31 24.21
C HIS A 279 9.64 -8.92 22.85
N TRP A 280 9.75 -10.25 22.74
CA TRP A 280 9.23 -10.96 21.56
C TRP A 280 7.71 -10.83 21.46
N ASP A 281 7.19 -10.65 20.25
CA ASP A 281 5.75 -10.50 19.98
C ASP A 281 4.97 -11.80 20.31
N ASP A 282 3.89 -11.65 21.07
CA ASP A 282 3.27 -12.74 21.83
C ASP A 282 2.77 -13.93 20.98
N ALA A 283 2.25 -13.67 19.78
CA ALA A 283 1.50 -14.70 19.04
C ALA A 283 2.36 -15.89 18.61
N VAL A 284 3.57 -15.62 18.09
CA VAL A 284 4.54 -16.65 17.71
C VAL A 284 5.46 -16.97 18.89
N ALA A 285 5.81 -15.97 19.71
CA ALA A 285 6.68 -16.19 20.86
C ALA A 285 6.09 -17.18 21.88
N GLN A 286 4.77 -17.17 22.10
CA GLN A 286 4.14 -18.12 23.00
C GLN A 286 4.24 -19.56 22.47
N VAL A 287 4.08 -19.77 21.16
CA VAL A 287 4.29 -21.09 20.54
C VAL A 287 5.75 -21.53 20.68
N LEU A 288 6.70 -20.64 20.43
CA LEU A 288 8.13 -20.93 20.58
C LEU A 288 8.52 -21.23 22.04
N ARG A 289 7.88 -20.57 23.02
CA ARG A 289 8.07 -20.82 24.45
C ARG A 289 7.60 -22.22 24.82
N GLU A 290 6.38 -22.56 24.41
CA GLU A 290 5.78 -23.88 24.65
C GLU A 290 6.50 -25.02 23.91
N ALA A 291 7.29 -24.69 22.88
CA ALA A 291 8.18 -25.61 22.18
C ALA A 291 9.58 -25.72 22.81
N GLY A 292 9.90 -24.91 23.83
CA GLY A 292 11.23 -24.86 24.46
C GLY A 292 12.32 -24.23 23.57
N CYS A 293 11.93 -23.45 22.57
CA CYS A 293 12.83 -22.81 21.62
C CYS A 293 13.09 -21.33 21.93
N LEU A 294 12.25 -20.68 22.75
CA LEU A 294 12.33 -19.24 23.00
C LEU A 294 13.67 -18.84 23.63
N ASP A 295 14.19 -19.63 24.57
CA ASP A 295 15.45 -19.33 25.28
C ASP A 295 16.70 -19.47 24.39
N ARG A 296 16.55 -20.04 23.18
CA ARG A 296 17.59 -20.09 22.16
C ARG A 296 17.64 -18.81 21.32
N LEU A 297 16.64 -17.94 21.44
CA LEU A 297 16.63 -16.64 20.77
C LEU A 297 17.50 -15.64 21.54
N PRO A 298 18.05 -14.62 20.86
CA PRO A 298 18.76 -13.56 21.54
C PRO A 298 17.82 -12.81 22.49
N ASP A 299 18.37 -12.31 23.60
CA ASP A 299 17.65 -11.42 24.50
C ASP A 299 17.23 -10.14 23.73
N PRO A 300 15.93 -9.81 23.65
CA PRO A 300 15.46 -8.65 22.88
C PRO A 300 16.04 -7.32 23.33
N VAL A 301 16.26 -7.13 24.63
CA VAL A 301 16.81 -5.88 25.18
C VAL A 301 18.27 -5.75 24.73
N GLN A 302 19.07 -6.80 24.90
CA GLN A 302 20.46 -6.81 24.46
C GLN A 302 20.60 -6.68 22.93
N LEU A 303 19.71 -7.32 22.16
CA LEU A 303 19.71 -7.21 20.70
C LEU A 303 19.44 -5.77 20.24
N VAL A 304 18.52 -5.07 20.90
CA VAL A 304 18.24 -3.65 20.60
C VAL A 304 19.40 -2.75 21.02
N ASP A 305 20.04 -3.04 22.15
CA ASP A 305 21.15 -2.25 22.67
C ASP A 305 22.44 -2.43 21.86
N LYS A 306 22.72 -3.66 21.39
CA LYS A 306 23.96 -4.03 20.69
C LYS A 306 23.69 -4.83 19.41
N PRO A 307 22.96 -4.28 18.42
CA PRO A 307 22.51 -5.05 17.26
C PRO A 307 23.65 -5.61 16.40
N MET A 308 24.78 -4.91 16.33
CA MET A 308 25.94 -5.37 15.55
C MET A 308 26.62 -6.60 16.14
N ASP A 309 26.69 -6.70 17.48
CA ASP A 309 27.30 -7.86 18.15
C ASP A 309 26.55 -9.13 17.75
N TYR A 310 25.22 -9.06 17.65
CA TYR A 310 24.37 -10.17 17.23
C TYR A 310 24.41 -10.43 15.72
N LEU A 311 24.47 -9.38 14.89
CA LEU A 311 24.54 -9.53 13.44
C LEU A 311 25.86 -10.18 12.99
N GLN A 312 26.95 -9.98 13.74
CA GLN A 312 28.28 -10.48 13.43
C GLN A 312 28.62 -11.83 14.10
N ARG A 313 27.73 -12.39 14.93
CA ARG A 313 27.97 -13.68 15.59
C ARG A 313 28.21 -14.77 14.55
N HIS A 314 29.34 -15.46 14.70
CA HIS A 314 29.60 -16.67 13.94
C HIS A 314 28.65 -17.77 14.42
N GLY A 315 27.74 -18.15 13.56
CA GLY A 315 26.90 -19.34 13.72
C GLY A 315 25.46 -19.09 14.14
N ASP A 316 25.17 -18.06 14.94
CA ASP A 316 23.78 -17.74 15.34
C ASP A 316 23.53 -16.24 15.22
N ALA A 317 23.65 -15.74 13.99
CA ALA A 317 23.47 -14.33 13.72
C ALA A 317 22.00 -13.92 13.89
N ALA A 318 21.77 -12.77 14.51
CA ALA A 318 20.45 -12.15 14.60
C ALA A 318 20.51 -10.70 14.11
N ALA A 319 19.64 -10.36 13.16
CA ALA A 319 19.65 -9.08 12.48
C ALA A 319 18.30 -8.37 12.64
N LEU A 320 18.32 -7.26 13.39
CA LEU A 320 17.16 -6.38 13.57
C LEU A 320 17.00 -5.47 12.35
N VAL A 321 15.79 -5.42 11.77
CA VAL A 321 15.52 -4.59 10.59
C VAL A 321 15.52 -3.10 10.94
N TYR A 322 16.18 -2.30 10.09
CA TYR A 322 16.12 -0.84 10.13
C TYR A 322 15.02 -0.28 9.22
N SER A 323 14.13 0.51 9.82
CA SER A 323 13.11 1.30 9.13
C SER A 323 13.38 2.80 9.31
N THR A 324 12.92 3.60 8.34
CA THR A 324 13.04 5.06 8.38
C THR A 324 12.35 5.60 9.65
N GLY A 325 13.02 6.51 10.37
CA GLY A 325 12.53 7.08 11.64
C GLY A 325 13.08 6.40 12.91
N MET A 326 13.67 5.21 12.81
CA MET A 326 14.29 4.54 13.98
C MET A 326 15.63 5.17 14.40
N LEU A 327 16.29 5.88 13.49
CA LEU A 327 17.56 6.59 13.71
C LEU A 327 17.43 8.04 13.26
N SER A 328 18.28 8.92 13.82
CA SER A 328 18.30 10.36 13.52
C SER A 328 18.82 10.72 12.13
N SER A 329 19.52 9.80 11.46
CA SER A 329 20.01 9.99 10.09
C SER A 329 19.76 8.74 9.25
N GLU A 330 19.35 8.94 8.00
CA GLU A 330 19.22 7.84 7.05
C GLU A 330 20.61 7.35 6.62
N LYS A 331 20.86 6.05 6.80
CA LYS A 331 22.18 5.46 6.52
C LYS A 331 22.26 4.85 5.13
N VAL A 332 21.32 3.97 4.77
CA VAL A 332 21.22 3.35 3.44
C VAL A 332 19.84 3.65 2.88
N SER A 333 19.79 4.11 1.63
CA SER A 333 18.55 4.47 0.95
C SER A 333 17.89 3.25 0.31
N ALA A 334 16.56 3.24 0.23
CA ALA A 334 15.79 2.13 -0.34
C ALA A 334 15.95 2.01 -1.87
N GLY A 335 15.61 0.83 -2.40
CA GLY A 335 15.58 0.51 -3.83
C GLY A 335 16.96 0.20 -4.44
N LEU A 336 16.96 -0.48 -5.59
CA LEU A 336 18.15 -0.73 -6.42
C LEU A 336 17.98 -0.05 -7.78
N SER A 337 19.06 0.49 -8.34
CA SER A 337 19.01 1.11 -9.67
C SER A 337 19.09 0.06 -10.77
N VAL A 338 18.84 0.46 -12.02
CA VAL A 338 18.99 -0.45 -13.17
C VAL A 338 20.40 -1.07 -13.24
N ALA A 339 21.44 -0.35 -12.82
CA ALA A 339 22.82 -0.82 -12.78
C ALA A 339 23.03 -2.04 -11.87
N ASP A 340 22.15 -2.26 -10.89
CA ASP A 340 22.17 -3.45 -10.03
C ASP A 340 21.12 -4.47 -10.45
N ARG A 341 19.92 -4.01 -10.85
CA ARG A 341 18.79 -4.88 -11.18
C ARG A 341 19.00 -5.71 -12.44
N GLU A 342 19.59 -5.12 -13.47
CA GLU A 342 19.82 -5.81 -14.74
C GLU A 342 20.81 -6.98 -14.59
N PRO A 343 22.02 -6.81 -14.00
CA PRO A 343 22.92 -7.94 -13.72
C PRO A 343 22.30 -9.02 -12.83
N LEU A 344 21.53 -8.62 -11.81
CA LEU A 344 20.80 -9.57 -10.96
C LEU A 344 19.76 -10.36 -11.76
N MET A 345 19.02 -9.69 -12.65
CA MET A 345 18.03 -10.35 -13.51
C MET A 345 18.67 -11.34 -14.47
N THR A 346 19.79 -10.98 -15.09
CA THR A 346 20.56 -11.86 -15.98
C THR A 346 21.04 -13.11 -15.25
N TRP A 347 21.67 -12.95 -14.07
CA TRP A 347 22.10 -14.08 -13.26
C TRP A 347 20.94 -15.03 -12.90
N VAL A 348 19.79 -14.48 -12.50
CA VAL A 348 18.61 -15.30 -12.20
C VAL A 348 18.12 -16.06 -13.43
N ALA A 349 18.08 -15.42 -14.60
CA ALA A 349 17.66 -16.09 -15.83
C ALA A 349 18.62 -17.23 -16.21
N ASP A 350 19.93 -17.02 -16.06
CA ASP A 350 20.95 -18.03 -16.36
C ASP A 350 20.86 -19.26 -15.44
N GLU A 351 20.72 -19.04 -14.12
CA GLU A 351 20.57 -20.13 -13.13
C GLU A 351 19.30 -20.97 -13.30
N LEU A 352 18.27 -20.38 -13.92
CA LEU A 352 16.96 -21.01 -14.12
C LEU A 352 16.78 -21.62 -15.52
N SER A 353 17.75 -21.42 -16.41
CA SER A 353 17.78 -22.04 -17.73
C SER A 353 17.99 -23.57 -17.61
N PRO A 354 17.34 -24.40 -18.45
CA PRO A 354 16.44 -24.04 -19.56
C PRO A 354 14.96 -23.95 -19.16
N HIS A 355 14.60 -24.15 -17.90
CA HIS A 355 13.21 -24.25 -17.44
C HIS A 355 12.42 -22.94 -17.51
N PHE A 356 13.12 -21.81 -17.42
CA PHE A 356 12.53 -20.48 -17.46
C PHE A 356 13.20 -19.63 -18.53
N GLN A 357 12.39 -18.80 -19.18
CA GLN A 357 12.85 -17.85 -20.19
C GLN A 357 12.45 -16.43 -19.79
N LEU A 358 13.37 -15.49 -20.01
CA LEU A 358 13.10 -14.07 -19.83
C LEU A 358 12.07 -13.60 -20.87
N THR A 359 11.10 -12.82 -20.42
CA THR A 359 10.16 -12.17 -21.33
C THR A 359 10.89 -11.16 -22.21
N ALA A 360 10.67 -11.22 -23.52
CA ALA A 360 11.17 -10.22 -24.46
C ALA A 360 10.70 -8.80 -24.08
N PRO A 361 11.49 -7.75 -24.38
CA PRO A 361 11.09 -6.37 -24.12
C PRO A 361 9.73 -6.03 -24.74
N LEU A 362 8.90 -5.34 -23.97
CA LEU A 362 7.54 -4.98 -24.36
C LEU A 362 7.56 -3.79 -25.33
N PRO A 363 6.86 -3.88 -26.47
CA PRO A 363 6.81 -2.78 -27.42
C PRO A 363 5.91 -1.65 -26.92
N ARG A 364 6.31 -0.41 -27.20
CA ARG A 364 5.51 0.77 -26.86
C ARG A 364 4.23 0.84 -27.68
N GLN A 365 3.11 1.12 -27.02
CA GLN A 365 1.85 1.50 -27.66
C GLN A 365 1.83 3.01 -27.89
N LYS A 366 1.98 3.43 -29.15
CA LYS A 366 1.95 4.85 -29.56
C LYS A 366 0.49 5.31 -29.73
N CYS A 367 -0.22 5.49 -28.62
CA CYS A 367 -1.58 6.02 -28.60
C CYS A 367 -1.75 7.01 -27.44
N THR A 368 -2.43 8.12 -27.71
CA THR A 368 -2.78 9.15 -26.73
C THR A 368 -4.17 9.66 -27.09
N VAL A 369 -5.11 9.54 -26.16
CA VAL A 369 -6.49 10.01 -26.31
C VAL A 369 -6.56 11.47 -25.89
N TYR A 370 -6.03 11.81 -24.71
CA TYR A 370 -6.02 13.17 -24.19
C TYR A 370 -4.61 13.74 -24.17
N LYS A 371 -4.43 14.84 -24.90
CA LYS A 371 -3.16 15.56 -24.95
C LYS A 371 -3.14 16.68 -23.92
N GLY A 372 -1.99 16.91 -23.31
CA GLY A 372 -1.74 18.11 -22.50
C GLY A 372 -2.36 18.10 -21.09
N LEU A 373 -2.73 16.93 -20.55
CA LEU A 373 -3.32 16.83 -19.21
C LEU A 373 -2.32 17.04 -18.06
N GLY A 374 -1.03 16.78 -18.28
CA GLY A 374 -0.05 16.74 -17.19
C GLY A 374 0.38 18.12 -16.68
N GLY A 375 0.51 18.24 -15.36
CA GLY A 375 1.01 19.43 -14.66
C GLY A 375 -0.06 20.08 -13.78
N ILE A 376 0.34 21.10 -13.03
CA ILE A 376 -0.62 21.96 -12.34
C ILE A 376 -1.16 22.95 -13.38
N SER A 377 -2.48 23.06 -13.51
CA SER A 377 -3.05 24.18 -14.26
C SER A 377 -2.79 25.47 -13.48
N ASP A 378 -2.21 26.50 -14.09
CA ASP A 378 -1.90 27.76 -13.40
C ASP A 378 -2.90 28.90 -13.68
N GLY A 379 -3.93 28.64 -14.50
CA GLY A 379 -4.92 29.64 -14.88
C GLY A 379 -6.01 29.91 -13.83
N PRO A 380 -6.74 31.02 -13.97
CA PRO A 380 -7.92 31.31 -13.17
C PRO A 380 -9.05 30.33 -13.48
N ILE A 381 -9.92 30.15 -12.50
CA ILE A 381 -11.17 29.39 -12.59
C ILE A 381 -12.25 30.40 -12.98
N SER A 382 -13.06 30.08 -13.99
CA SER A 382 -14.19 30.93 -14.37
C SER A 382 -15.18 31.09 -13.20
N ALA A 383 -15.64 32.32 -12.95
CA ALA A 383 -16.62 32.60 -11.91
C ALA A 383 -17.97 31.90 -12.19
N ASP A 384 -18.38 31.80 -13.45
CA ASP A 384 -19.61 31.09 -13.84
C ASP A 384 -19.52 29.61 -13.51
N TYR A 385 -18.41 28.98 -13.86
CA TYR A 385 -18.16 27.57 -13.56
C TYR A 385 -18.05 27.34 -12.05
N LEU A 386 -17.37 28.23 -11.32
CA LEU A 386 -17.31 28.17 -9.87
C LEU A 386 -18.73 28.23 -9.27
N ARG A 387 -19.58 29.14 -9.77
CA ARG A 387 -20.99 29.29 -9.35
C ARG A 387 -21.84 28.06 -9.66
N GLU A 388 -21.66 27.43 -10.82
CA GLU A 388 -22.37 26.20 -11.18
C GLU A 388 -22.12 25.08 -10.16
N ILE A 389 -20.89 24.99 -9.65
CA ILE A 389 -20.52 23.95 -8.68
C ILE A 389 -20.91 24.32 -7.26
N VAL A 390 -20.62 25.54 -6.79
CA VAL A 390 -20.78 25.92 -5.36
C VAL A 390 -22.02 26.77 -5.08
N GLY A 391 -22.81 27.09 -6.10
CA GLY A 391 -23.93 28.02 -5.98
C GLY A 391 -23.49 29.49 -5.89
N PRO A 392 -24.39 30.39 -5.42
CA PRO A 392 -24.15 31.84 -5.48
C PRO A 392 -23.15 32.36 -4.44
N ARG A 393 -22.69 31.52 -3.50
CA ARG A 393 -21.81 31.95 -2.42
C ARG A 393 -20.82 30.87 -2.01
N LEU A 394 -19.54 31.23 -2.00
CA LEU A 394 -18.43 30.45 -1.45
C LEU A 394 -17.81 31.19 -0.27
N THR A 395 -17.44 30.47 0.80
CA THR A 395 -16.67 31.03 1.91
C THR A 395 -15.30 30.37 2.03
N VAL A 396 -14.26 31.18 2.17
CA VAL A 396 -12.87 30.75 2.39
C VAL A 396 -12.43 31.21 3.77
N GLU A 397 -12.07 30.24 4.62
CA GLU A 397 -11.58 30.49 5.97
C GLU A 397 -10.09 30.17 6.08
N LEU A 398 -9.33 31.12 6.61
CA LEU A 398 -7.91 30.96 6.87
C LEU A 398 -7.68 30.92 8.38
N LEU A 399 -7.27 29.76 8.90
CA LEU A 399 -6.88 29.55 10.29
C LEU A 399 -5.36 29.41 10.36
N THR A 400 -4.66 30.50 10.09
CA THR A 400 -3.19 30.63 10.00
C THR A 400 -2.63 31.48 11.14
N ASP A 401 -1.38 31.24 11.53
CA ASP A 401 -0.73 31.91 12.66
C ASP A 401 -0.08 33.25 12.31
N THR A 402 0.40 33.39 11.08
CA THR A 402 1.23 34.53 10.69
C THR A 402 0.66 35.22 9.45
N GLU A 403 0.87 36.53 9.34
CA GLU A 403 0.52 37.28 8.12
C GLU A 403 1.18 36.68 6.88
N ARG A 404 2.41 36.18 6.98
CA ARG A 404 3.10 35.51 5.87
C ARG A 404 2.36 34.26 5.40
N ALA A 405 1.92 33.41 6.33
CA ALA A 405 1.13 32.21 6.01
C ALA A 405 -0.19 32.58 5.34
N THR A 406 -0.90 33.57 5.89
CA THR A 406 -2.14 34.12 5.32
C THR A 406 -1.90 34.65 3.91
N GLN A 407 -0.83 35.44 3.70
CA GLN A 407 -0.51 36.03 2.41
C GLN A 407 -0.19 34.97 1.35
N TYR A 408 0.57 33.92 1.68
CA TYR A 408 0.84 32.84 0.73
C TYR A 408 -0.44 32.13 0.26
N ALA A 409 -1.42 31.95 1.15
CA ALA A 409 -2.72 31.39 0.80
C ALA A 409 -3.51 32.34 -0.12
N LEU A 410 -3.54 33.63 0.23
CA LEU A 410 -4.22 34.68 -0.55
C LEU A 410 -3.62 34.83 -1.95
N ASP A 411 -2.29 34.76 -2.11
CA ASP A 411 -1.62 34.86 -3.40
C ASP A 411 -2.09 33.75 -4.38
N ARG A 412 -2.22 32.51 -3.90
CA ARG A 412 -2.76 31.42 -4.75
C ARG A 412 -4.25 31.62 -5.00
N LEU A 413 -5.02 32.06 -4.01
CA LEU A 413 -6.44 32.34 -4.17
C LEU A 413 -6.69 33.43 -5.22
N ALA A 414 -5.90 34.51 -5.21
CA ALA A 414 -5.96 35.58 -6.21
C ALA A 414 -5.71 35.05 -7.63
N THR A 415 -4.69 34.21 -7.78
CA THR A 415 -4.37 33.55 -9.05
C THR A 415 -5.55 32.70 -9.54
N ARG A 416 -6.22 31.99 -8.63
CA ARG A 416 -7.35 31.11 -8.96
C ARG A 416 -8.65 31.84 -9.24
N LEU A 417 -8.93 32.93 -8.55
CA LEU A 417 -10.12 33.72 -8.80
C LEU A 417 -9.94 34.70 -9.96
N GLY A 418 -8.69 34.96 -10.38
CA GLY A 418 -8.39 35.90 -11.47
C GLY A 418 -8.67 37.36 -11.10
N VAL A 419 -8.79 37.68 -9.81
CA VAL A 419 -9.09 39.01 -9.28
C VAL A 419 -8.13 39.37 -8.14
N SER A 420 -8.02 40.67 -7.87
CA SER A 420 -7.33 41.15 -6.68
C SER A 420 -8.07 40.70 -5.41
N VAL A 421 -7.32 40.16 -4.47
CA VAL A 421 -7.80 39.77 -3.13
C VAL A 421 -7.22 40.75 -2.09
N PRO A 422 -7.85 40.91 -0.92
CA PRO A 422 -7.27 41.68 0.18
C PRO A 422 -5.88 41.14 0.56
N SER A 423 -5.02 42.01 1.08
CA SER A 423 -3.76 41.59 1.71
C SER A 423 -4.03 40.98 3.09
N ALA A 424 -3.05 40.25 3.63
CA ALA A 424 -3.19 39.66 4.96
C ALA A 424 -3.51 40.70 6.06
N SER A 425 -2.93 41.90 5.96
CA SER A 425 -3.18 43.00 6.90
C SER A 425 -4.57 43.63 6.78
N ASP A 426 -5.27 43.41 5.68
CA ASP A 426 -6.64 43.91 5.49
C ASP A 426 -7.68 42.99 6.17
N LEU A 427 -7.31 41.75 6.50
CA LEU A 427 -8.18 40.76 7.12
C LEU A 427 -8.20 40.91 8.66
N ASN A 428 -8.88 41.94 9.16
CA ASN A 428 -9.03 42.23 10.59
C ASN A 428 -10.05 41.33 11.32
N GLY A 429 -10.16 40.05 10.94
CA GLY A 429 -11.14 39.10 11.47
C GLY A 429 -12.57 39.25 10.92
N ALA A 430 -12.87 40.35 10.22
CA ALA A 430 -14.10 40.51 9.45
C ALA A 430 -14.03 39.75 8.12
N GLU A 431 -15.20 39.38 7.58
CA GLU A 431 -15.30 38.78 6.25
C GLU A 431 -15.24 39.87 5.17
N VAL A 432 -14.33 39.71 4.22
CA VAL A 432 -14.24 40.54 3.02
C VAL A 432 -14.92 39.79 1.89
N ASN A 433 -15.95 40.42 1.29
CA ASN A 433 -16.68 39.84 0.17
C ASN A 433 -16.10 40.33 -1.16
N LEU A 434 -15.71 39.39 -2.00
CA LEU A 434 -15.37 39.62 -3.41
C LEU A 434 -16.61 39.37 -4.26
N ASP A 435 -16.97 40.36 -5.08
CA ASP A 435 -18.06 40.26 -6.03
C ASP A 435 -17.50 39.82 -7.38
N LEU A 436 -17.91 38.64 -7.85
CA LEU A 436 -17.55 38.04 -9.13
C LEU A 436 -18.77 37.94 -10.05
N GLY A 437 -19.72 38.88 -9.93
CA GLY A 437 -20.99 38.87 -10.64
C GLY A 437 -22.04 38.08 -9.87
N ASP A 438 -22.52 36.98 -10.46
CA ASP A 438 -23.53 36.13 -9.81
C ASP A 438 -22.96 35.25 -8.68
N LEU A 439 -21.66 35.35 -8.40
CA LEU A 439 -20.96 34.63 -7.34
C LEU A 439 -20.35 35.62 -6.35
N LYS A 440 -20.60 35.40 -5.06
CA LYS A 440 -19.91 36.11 -3.97
C LYS A 440 -18.92 35.19 -3.26
N VAL A 441 -17.67 35.62 -3.15
CA VAL A 441 -16.62 34.88 -2.42
C VAL A 441 -16.27 35.64 -1.15
N GLY A 442 -16.70 35.12 0.00
CA GLY A 442 -16.35 35.67 1.31
C GLY A 442 -15.03 35.10 1.81
N ILE A 443 -14.05 35.95 2.08
CA ILE A 443 -12.75 35.56 2.64
C ILE A 443 -12.66 36.06 4.07
N ARG A 444 -12.28 35.19 5.01
CA ARG A 444 -12.07 35.59 6.41
C ARG A 444 -10.86 34.89 7.03
N HIS A 445 -10.05 35.68 7.74
CA HIS A 445 -9.07 35.14 8.68
C HIS A 445 -9.75 34.88 10.02
N ARG A 446 -9.55 33.70 10.60
CA ARG A 446 -10.11 33.31 11.89
C ARG A 446 -8.99 33.05 12.89
N SER A 447 -8.85 33.97 13.85
CA SER A 447 -8.02 33.73 15.02
C SER A 447 -8.73 32.74 15.97
N ALA A 448 -8.40 31.45 15.80
CA ALA A 448 -8.91 30.37 16.65
C ALA A 448 -7.75 29.47 17.12
N PRO A 449 -6.83 30.00 17.95
CA PRO A 449 -5.64 29.25 18.38
C PRO A 449 -6.00 27.97 19.17
N THR A 450 -7.09 27.99 19.92
CA THR A 450 -7.57 26.84 20.71
C THR A 450 -8.04 25.66 19.85
N ILE A 451 -8.55 25.93 18.63
CA ILE A 451 -8.93 24.87 17.68
C ILE A 451 -7.69 24.11 17.21
N ARG A 452 -6.56 24.80 17.06
CA ARG A 452 -5.33 24.28 16.45
C ARG A 452 -4.30 23.78 17.46
N ALA A 453 -4.55 24.01 18.74
CA ALA A 453 -3.73 23.52 19.85
C ALA A 453 -3.54 21.99 19.80
N ASP A 454 -2.51 21.48 20.45
CA ASP A 454 -2.27 20.04 20.54
C ASP A 454 -3.48 19.30 21.14
N LEU A 455 -3.65 18.03 20.79
CA LEU A 455 -4.75 17.23 21.33
C LEU A 455 -4.41 16.74 22.74
N GLU A 456 -5.11 17.28 23.73
CA GLU A 456 -4.86 16.97 25.15
C GLU A 456 -5.62 15.74 25.64
N ARG A 457 -4.88 14.74 26.13
CA ARG A 457 -5.43 13.59 26.88
C ARG A 457 -5.46 13.92 28.36
N ALA A 458 -6.54 14.53 28.84
CA ALA A 458 -6.75 14.80 30.26
C ALA A 458 -7.07 13.51 31.06
N GLY A 459 -6.18 12.50 31.01
CA GLY A 459 -6.37 11.19 31.65
C GLY A 459 -7.40 10.26 30.99
N GLY A 460 -8.22 10.75 30.04
CA GLY A 460 -9.22 9.98 29.31
C GLY A 460 -8.70 9.28 28.04
N SER A 461 -9.59 8.55 27.35
CA SER A 461 -9.23 7.85 26.12
C SER A 461 -8.92 8.84 24.97
N ILE A 462 -8.12 8.41 24.00
CA ILE A 462 -7.88 9.17 22.76
C ILE A 462 -9.18 9.53 22.03
N ARG A 463 -10.18 8.65 22.10
CA ARG A 463 -11.50 8.89 21.53
C ARG A 463 -12.20 10.06 22.23
N ASP A 464 -12.12 10.14 23.55
CA ASP A 464 -12.72 11.24 24.32
C ASP A 464 -11.99 12.55 24.06
N ALA A 465 -10.66 12.52 23.92
CA ALA A 465 -9.88 13.70 23.53
C ALA A 465 -10.28 14.20 22.13
N VAL A 466 -10.42 13.29 21.17
CA VAL A 466 -10.89 13.61 19.82
C VAL A 466 -12.31 14.19 19.88
N GLN A 467 -13.22 13.58 20.62
CA GLN A 467 -14.60 14.05 20.74
C GLN A 467 -14.66 15.44 21.38
N ARG A 468 -13.93 15.67 22.49
CA ARG A 468 -13.83 17.01 23.11
C ARG A 468 -13.31 18.07 22.14
N ARG A 469 -12.31 17.73 21.31
CA ARG A 469 -11.81 18.65 20.29
C ARG A 469 -12.85 18.90 19.20
N VAL A 470 -13.58 17.87 18.79
CA VAL A 470 -14.67 18.00 17.80
C VAL A 470 -15.76 18.93 18.33
N ASP A 471 -16.22 18.71 19.57
CA ASP A 471 -17.24 19.54 20.21
C ASP A 471 -16.74 20.99 20.34
N HIS A 472 -15.49 21.20 20.76
CA HIS A 472 -14.87 22.53 20.83
C HIS A 472 -14.85 23.24 19.47
N VAL A 473 -14.54 22.53 18.38
CA VAL A 473 -14.58 23.11 17.02
C VAL A 473 -16.01 23.48 16.64
N VAL A 474 -16.98 22.60 16.94
CA VAL A 474 -18.41 22.83 16.66
C VAL A 474 -18.93 24.06 17.40
N ASP A 475 -18.66 24.16 18.70
CA ASP A 475 -19.07 25.27 19.55
C ASP A 475 -18.42 26.59 19.14
N THR A 476 -17.14 26.55 18.76
CA THR A 476 -16.39 27.76 18.39
C THR A 476 -16.79 28.29 17.01
N LEU A 477 -17.04 27.42 16.03
CA LEU A 477 -17.23 27.84 14.64
C LEU A 477 -18.69 27.90 14.18
N GLY A 478 -19.58 27.15 14.85
CA GLY A 478 -20.97 26.98 14.44
C GLY A 478 -21.14 26.37 13.03
N PRO A 479 -22.38 26.07 12.61
CA PRO A 479 -22.63 25.54 11.27
C PRO A 479 -22.30 26.57 10.17
N ALA A 480 -21.74 26.09 9.06
CA ALA A 480 -21.55 26.87 7.85
C ALA A 480 -22.83 26.82 6.97
N PRO A 481 -23.45 27.97 6.64
CA PRO A 481 -24.68 28.01 5.86
C PRO A 481 -24.47 27.88 4.33
N HIS A 482 -23.23 28.03 3.87
CA HIS A 482 -22.84 27.98 2.46
C HIS A 482 -21.62 27.08 2.30
N PRO A 483 -21.32 26.57 1.09
CA PRO A 483 -20.09 25.84 0.82
C PRO A 483 -18.87 26.59 1.36
N THR A 484 -18.11 25.93 2.22
CA THR A 484 -17.01 26.55 2.95
C THR A 484 -15.78 25.65 2.91
N ILE A 485 -14.64 26.24 2.54
CA ILE A 485 -13.32 25.62 2.59
C ILE A 485 -12.46 26.29 3.65
N SER A 486 -11.72 25.50 4.43
CA SER A 486 -10.90 25.97 5.53
C SER A 486 -9.46 25.50 5.37
N LEU A 487 -8.52 26.45 5.30
CA LEU A 487 -7.09 26.18 5.38
C LEU A 487 -6.66 26.28 6.85
N VAL A 488 -6.07 25.21 7.38
CA VAL A 488 -5.69 25.12 8.80
C VAL A 488 -4.18 24.93 8.94
N GLU A 489 -3.52 25.84 9.65
CA GLU A 489 -2.11 25.72 9.99
C GLU A 489 -1.92 24.92 11.28
N ILE A 490 -1.23 23.78 11.22
CA ILE A 490 -0.93 22.92 12.38
C ILE A 490 0.56 22.56 12.41
N GLY A 491 1.09 22.15 13.56
CA GLY A 491 2.49 21.73 13.71
C GLY A 491 2.92 20.61 12.75
N HIS A 492 4.23 20.45 12.58
CA HIS A 492 4.77 19.34 11.78
C HIS A 492 4.42 18.01 12.46
N PRO A 493 4.18 16.89 11.73
CA PRO A 493 3.91 15.60 12.37
C PRO A 493 4.98 15.16 13.39
N ASP A 494 6.23 15.58 13.19
CA ASP A 494 7.33 15.33 14.14
C ASP A 494 7.20 16.14 15.43
N ASP A 495 6.45 17.25 15.41
CA ASP A 495 6.22 18.07 16.58
C ASP A 495 5.34 17.37 17.62
N TYR A 496 4.53 16.39 17.21
CA TYR A 496 3.66 15.61 18.11
C TYR A 496 4.33 14.31 18.63
N GLN A 497 5.63 14.13 18.39
CA GLN A 497 6.36 12.94 18.83
C GLN A 497 7.02 13.14 20.21
N GLY A 498 6.67 12.31 21.19
CA GLY A 498 7.38 12.19 22.49
C GLY A 498 6.51 12.39 23.73
N ARG A 499 6.97 11.88 24.89
CA ARG A 499 6.21 11.78 26.18
C ARG A 499 5.66 13.10 26.77
N ARG A 500 6.11 14.26 26.31
CA ARG A 500 5.78 15.58 26.90
C ARG A 500 5.04 16.51 25.93
N ARG A 501 4.51 15.97 24.82
CA ARG A 501 3.81 16.75 23.78
C ARG A 501 2.43 16.14 23.54
N GLY A 502 1.42 16.96 23.26
CA GLY A 502 0.07 16.45 22.97
C GLY A 502 0.04 15.70 21.64
N ASP A 503 -1.08 15.01 21.36
CA ASP A 503 -1.20 14.27 20.10
C ASP A 503 -1.51 15.18 18.92
N ASP A 504 -1.28 14.66 17.71
CA ASP A 504 -1.66 15.29 16.46
C ASP A 504 -3.19 15.55 16.43
N PRO A 505 -3.63 16.84 16.43
CA PRO A 505 -5.04 17.19 16.46
C PRO A 505 -5.70 17.14 15.08
N LYS A 506 -4.95 16.90 13.99
CA LYS A 506 -5.41 17.01 12.59
C LYS A 506 -6.72 16.29 12.34
N PHE A 507 -6.83 15.04 12.78
CA PHE A 507 -8.02 14.24 12.55
C PHE A 507 -9.24 14.79 13.31
N ALA A 508 -9.06 15.21 14.57
CA ALA A 508 -10.14 15.78 15.37
C ALA A 508 -10.61 17.12 14.81
N ILE A 509 -9.68 17.97 14.35
CA ILE A 509 -10.00 19.24 13.68
C ILE A 509 -10.76 18.99 12.38
N ARG A 510 -10.27 18.08 11.52
CA ARG A 510 -10.96 17.73 10.27
C ARG A 510 -12.38 17.26 10.52
N HIS A 511 -12.58 16.43 11.55
CA HIS A 511 -13.91 15.95 11.90
C HIS A 511 -14.82 17.08 12.43
N GLY A 512 -14.33 17.94 13.32
CA GLY A 512 -15.09 19.11 13.78
C GLY A 512 -15.49 20.04 12.64
N LEU A 513 -14.57 20.30 11.71
CA LEU A 513 -14.85 21.09 10.51
C LEU A 513 -15.91 20.42 9.64
N LEU A 514 -15.81 19.11 9.43
CA LEU A 514 -16.80 18.35 8.67
C LEU A 514 -18.20 18.40 9.32
N GLN A 515 -18.32 18.27 10.65
CA GLN A 515 -19.59 18.40 11.36
C GLN A 515 -20.23 19.78 11.17
N THR A 516 -19.39 20.82 11.12
CA THR A 516 -19.84 22.19 10.85
C THR A 516 -20.04 22.51 9.37
N GLY A 517 -19.91 21.54 8.45
CA GLY A 517 -20.14 21.75 7.02
C GLY A 517 -18.97 22.36 6.25
N ARG A 518 -17.74 22.19 6.75
CA ARG A 518 -16.51 22.74 6.15
C ARG A 518 -15.62 21.63 5.61
N LEU A 519 -15.14 21.81 4.39
CA LEU A 519 -14.04 21.02 3.84
C LEU A 519 -12.71 21.62 4.30
N SER A 520 -11.69 20.79 4.50
CA SER A 520 -10.47 21.25 5.17
C SER A 520 -9.18 20.73 4.56
N GLN A 521 -8.17 21.58 4.56
CA GLN A 521 -6.81 21.21 4.22
C GLN A 521 -5.80 21.78 5.20
N PHE A 522 -4.77 21.00 5.48
CA PHE A 522 -3.80 21.29 6.53
C PHE A 522 -2.43 21.63 5.95
N VAL A 523 -1.79 22.64 6.52
CA VAL A 523 -0.44 23.06 6.18
C VAL A 523 0.38 23.22 7.46
N THR A 524 1.69 23.01 7.35
CA THR A 524 2.62 23.31 8.45
C THR A 524 2.92 24.82 8.55
N PRO A 525 3.57 25.32 9.62
CA PRO A 525 3.92 26.73 9.69
C PRO A 525 4.94 27.14 8.62
N VAL A 526 5.05 28.45 8.37
CA VAL A 526 6.10 28.99 7.48
C VAL A 526 7.46 28.74 8.13
N ALA A 527 8.35 28.06 7.41
CA ALA A 527 9.70 27.74 7.89
C ALA A 527 10.74 28.53 7.12
N ASP A 528 11.79 29.00 7.80
CA ASP A 528 12.91 29.64 7.12
C ASP A 528 13.70 28.60 6.31
N PRO A 529 14.08 28.94 5.07
CA PRO A 529 14.78 28.01 4.20
C PRO A 529 16.14 27.63 4.80
N LYS A 530 16.36 26.33 5.04
CA LYS A 530 17.62 25.79 5.59
C LYS A 530 18.85 26.08 4.72
N ARG A 531 18.67 26.47 3.45
CA ARG A 531 19.71 26.87 2.50
C ARG A 531 19.19 28.02 1.63
N PRO A 532 20.05 28.97 1.22
CA PRO A 532 19.65 30.01 0.29
C PRO A 532 19.17 29.39 -1.04
N PRO A 533 18.10 29.92 -1.65
CA PRO A 533 17.55 29.36 -2.88
C PRO A 533 18.58 29.45 -4.00
N ARG A 534 18.72 28.37 -4.78
CA ARG A 534 19.58 28.36 -5.96
C ARG A 534 18.95 29.24 -7.04
N VAL A 535 19.46 30.45 -7.20
CA VAL A 535 19.09 31.33 -8.31
C VAL A 535 19.66 30.73 -9.60
N ARG A 536 18.79 30.39 -10.54
CA ARG A 536 19.20 30.16 -11.93
C ARG A 536 19.01 31.47 -12.67
N GLU A 537 20.00 31.84 -13.48
CA GLU A 537 19.97 33.07 -14.27
C GLU A 537 18.64 33.18 -15.04
N GLY A 538 17.89 34.27 -14.81
CA GLY A 538 16.58 34.52 -15.43
C GLY A 538 15.36 33.81 -14.84
N LYS A 539 15.46 33.14 -13.67
CA LYS A 539 14.29 32.58 -12.96
C LYS A 539 14.22 33.03 -11.51
N GLU A 540 13.01 33.41 -11.06
CA GLU A 540 12.77 33.67 -9.64
C GLU A 540 13.11 32.45 -8.79
N PRO A 541 13.68 32.66 -7.58
CA PRO A 541 13.95 31.58 -6.64
C PRO A 541 12.64 30.87 -6.24
N SER A 542 12.63 29.54 -6.33
CA SER A 542 11.53 28.71 -5.82
C SER A 542 11.40 28.89 -4.30
N ASP A 543 10.23 29.34 -3.85
CA ASP A 543 9.85 29.45 -2.45
C ASP A 543 9.03 28.22 -2.06
N ALA A 544 9.64 27.31 -1.29
CA ALA A 544 9.01 26.07 -0.86
C ALA A 544 7.77 26.30 0.04
N ASN A 545 7.71 27.42 0.79
CA ASN A 545 6.51 27.76 1.54
C ASN A 545 5.39 28.16 0.59
N ARG A 546 5.66 29.06 -0.35
CA ARG A 546 4.69 29.47 -1.38
C ARG A 546 4.11 28.27 -2.14
N GLU A 547 4.97 27.35 -2.59
CA GLU A 547 4.52 26.15 -3.31
C GLU A 547 3.63 25.23 -2.46
N ARG A 548 3.95 25.08 -1.17
CA ARG A 548 3.19 24.26 -0.22
C ARG A 548 1.80 24.83 0.08
N PHE A 549 1.72 26.13 0.35
CA PHE A 549 0.43 26.82 0.54
C PHE A 549 -0.39 26.82 -0.76
N ALA A 550 0.24 27.03 -1.91
CA ALA A 550 -0.44 26.96 -3.19
C ALA A 550 -1.05 25.57 -3.45
N ALA A 551 -0.29 24.50 -3.18
CA ALA A 551 -0.80 23.12 -3.29
C ALA A 551 -1.96 22.84 -2.35
N ALA A 552 -1.96 23.42 -1.14
CA ALA A 552 -3.06 23.25 -0.18
C ALA A 552 -4.34 23.97 -0.63
N ILE A 553 -4.23 25.19 -1.17
CA ILE A 553 -5.38 25.90 -1.76
C ILE A 553 -5.93 25.16 -2.98
N ASP A 554 -5.05 24.67 -3.85
CA ASP A 554 -5.43 23.87 -5.01
C ASP A 554 -6.14 22.57 -4.60
N ASP A 555 -5.70 21.92 -3.51
CA ASP A 555 -6.38 20.75 -2.96
C ASP A 555 -7.78 21.10 -2.39
N LEU A 556 -7.98 22.28 -1.80
CA LEU A 556 -9.32 22.72 -1.38
C LEU A 556 -10.27 22.89 -2.58
N PHE A 557 -9.79 23.46 -3.69
CA PHE A 557 -10.59 23.52 -4.92
C PHE A 557 -10.89 22.12 -5.49
N ARG A 558 -9.93 21.18 -5.41
CA ARG A 558 -10.19 19.76 -5.74
C ARG A 558 -11.33 19.18 -4.92
N GLN A 559 -11.32 19.40 -3.60
CA GLN A 559 -12.36 18.89 -2.71
C GLN A 559 -13.73 19.52 -2.98
N LEU A 560 -13.78 20.74 -3.53
CA LEU A 560 -15.02 21.34 -4.00
C LEU A 560 -15.61 20.63 -5.24
N GLY A 561 -14.83 19.77 -5.90
CA GLY A 561 -15.17 19.18 -7.20
C GLY A 561 -14.75 20.05 -8.38
N ILE A 562 -13.92 21.06 -8.15
CA ILE A 562 -13.56 22.03 -9.18
C ILE A 562 -12.35 21.55 -9.95
N ARG A 563 -12.41 21.77 -11.26
CA ARG A 563 -11.37 21.43 -12.22
C ARG A 563 -10.98 22.68 -13.01
N PRO A 564 -9.78 23.26 -12.86
CA PRO A 564 -9.44 24.54 -13.50
C PRO A 564 -9.37 24.46 -15.03
N GLN A 565 -9.20 23.25 -15.56
CA GLN A 565 -9.22 22.97 -16.99
C GLN A 565 -10.04 21.71 -17.24
N LEU A 566 -11.05 21.82 -18.10
CA LEU A 566 -11.86 20.68 -18.55
C LEU A 566 -11.02 19.66 -19.31
N LEU A 567 -11.52 18.43 -19.40
CA LEU A 567 -10.93 17.39 -20.23
C LEU A 567 -10.97 17.81 -21.71
N PRO A 568 -9.84 17.66 -22.44
CA PRO A 568 -9.77 18.02 -23.84
C PRO A 568 -10.61 17.08 -24.70
N GLU A 569 -10.90 17.49 -25.93
CA GLU A 569 -11.47 16.57 -26.92
C GLU A 569 -10.50 15.41 -27.22
N PRO A 570 -11.01 14.19 -27.48
CA PRO A 570 -10.20 13.07 -27.89
C PRO A 570 -9.37 13.40 -29.15
N ALA A 571 -8.14 12.92 -29.18
CA ALA A 571 -7.29 13.05 -30.36
C ALA A 571 -7.94 12.40 -31.58
N ARG A 572 -7.78 13.04 -32.76
CA ARG A 572 -8.31 12.52 -34.03
C ARG A 572 -7.89 11.07 -34.25
N GLY A 573 -8.86 10.21 -34.58
CA GLY A 573 -8.64 8.78 -34.84
C GLY A 573 -8.64 7.91 -33.59
N THR A 574 -8.97 8.45 -32.41
CA THR A 574 -9.10 7.68 -31.17
C THR A 574 -10.57 7.41 -30.82
N LEU A 575 -11.16 8.18 -29.90
CA LEU A 575 -12.57 8.09 -29.50
C LEU A 575 -13.41 9.09 -30.30
N THR A 576 -14.68 8.75 -30.54
CA THR A 576 -15.63 9.63 -31.26
C THR A 576 -16.15 10.79 -30.41
N ARG A 577 -16.20 10.60 -29.08
CA ARG A 577 -16.62 11.59 -28.09
C ARG A 577 -16.01 11.27 -26.72
N ARG A 578 -16.13 12.22 -25.80
CA ARG A 578 -15.71 12.05 -24.40
C ARG A 578 -16.69 11.12 -23.67
N PRO A 579 -16.24 10.05 -23.00
CA PRO A 579 -17.09 9.24 -22.13
C PRO A 579 -17.22 9.90 -20.75
N ALA A 580 -18.34 9.66 -20.06
CA ALA A 580 -18.38 9.85 -18.61
C ALA A 580 -17.44 8.85 -17.93
N LEU A 581 -16.90 9.22 -16.76
CA LEU A 581 -15.85 8.45 -16.09
C LEU A 581 -16.34 8.00 -14.71
N LEU A 582 -16.48 6.69 -14.53
CA LEU A 582 -16.97 6.08 -13.29
C LEU A 582 -15.83 5.33 -12.59
N GLY A 583 -15.45 5.76 -11.39
CA GLY A 583 -14.53 5.06 -10.50
C GLY A 583 -15.27 4.48 -9.30
N ILE A 584 -14.98 3.23 -8.93
CA ILE A 584 -15.55 2.61 -7.73
C ILE A 584 -14.42 2.21 -6.77
N TRP A 585 -14.60 2.51 -5.49
CA TRP A 585 -13.62 2.27 -4.45
C TRP A 585 -14.27 1.71 -3.19
N MET A 586 -13.56 0.83 -2.50
CA MET A 586 -13.97 0.24 -1.24
C MET A 586 -13.09 0.76 -0.11
N ILE A 587 -13.66 1.61 0.74
CA ILE A 587 -12.99 2.18 1.92
C ILE A 587 -12.97 1.13 3.02
N ARG A 588 -11.78 0.84 3.57
CA ARG A 588 -11.59 -0.19 4.59
C ARG A 588 -10.87 0.34 5.82
N GLN A 589 -11.50 0.19 6.97
CA GLN A 589 -10.86 0.28 8.28
C GLN A 589 -11.12 -0.99 9.08
N ASN A 590 -10.06 -1.68 9.48
CA ASN A 590 -10.17 -2.79 10.41
C ASN A 590 -10.34 -2.28 11.85
N LYS A 591 -10.97 -3.09 12.71
CA LYS A 591 -11.14 -2.77 14.13
C LYS A 591 -9.76 -2.66 14.80
N GLY A 592 -9.29 -1.44 15.02
CA GLY A 592 -8.06 -1.16 15.75
C GLY A 592 -8.30 -0.94 17.24
N GLN A 593 -7.25 -1.07 18.06
CA GLN A 593 -7.34 -0.84 19.51
C GLN A 593 -7.66 0.64 19.87
N VAL A 594 -7.25 1.56 19.00
CA VAL A 594 -7.38 3.02 19.22
C VAL A 594 -8.80 3.52 18.97
N TRP A 595 -9.43 3.05 17.89
CA TRP A 595 -10.71 3.58 17.41
C TRP A 595 -11.89 2.66 17.66
N GLY A 596 -11.66 1.35 17.81
CA GLY A 596 -12.71 0.37 18.12
C GLY A 596 -13.79 0.16 17.03
N VAL A 597 -13.75 0.91 15.93
CA VAL A 597 -14.70 0.84 14.82
C VAL A 597 -14.09 0.09 13.64
N ALA A 598 -14.89 -0.74 12.97
CA ALA A 598 -14.55 -1.28 11.65
C ALA A 598 -15.49 -0.69 10.59
N ARG A 599 -14.93 -0.30 9.45
CA ARG A 599 -15.68 0.30 8.34
C ARG A 599 -15.35 -0.41 7.04
N GLN A 600 -16.37 -0.77 6.30
CA GLN A 600 -16.28 -1.34 4.97
C GLN A 600 -17.41 -0.72 4.13
N VAL A 601 -17.11 0.35 3.40
CA VAL A 601 -18.10 1.17 2.69
C VAL A 601 -17.65 1.35 1.23
N PRO A 602 -18.47 0.94 0.24
CA PRO A 602 -18.20 1.24 -1.16
C PRO A 602 -18.60 2.69 -1.46
N VAL A 603 -17.80 3.36 -2.28
CA VAL A 603 -18.07 4.70 -2.80
C VAL A 603 -17.86 4.69 -4.31
N ALA A 604 -18.66 5.47 -5.02
CA ALA A 604 -18.55 5.66 -6.46
C ALA A 604 -18.33 7.15 -6.76
N VAL A 605 -17.44 7.44 -7.70
CA VAL A 605 -17.18 8.80 -8.22
C VAL A 605 -17.51 8.79 -9.71
N LEU A 606 -18.39 9.68 -10.14
CA LEU A 606 -18.80 9.87 -11.53
C LEU A 606 -18.40 11.28 -11.96
N ALA A 607 -17.52 11.37 -12.95
CA ALA A 607 -17.24 12.63 -13.63
C ALA A 607 -17.95 12.65 -14.97
N ASP A 608 -18.57 13.78 -15.30
CA ASP A 608 -19.18 14.00 -16.60
C ASP A 608 -18.15 13.94 -17.75
N PRO A 609 -18.57 13.85 -19.02
CA PRO A 609 -17.65 13.83 -20.16
C PRO A 609 -16.64 14.97 -20.21
N THR A 610 -16.97 16.15 -19.67
CA THR A 610 -16.03 17.28 -19.62
C THR A 610 -15.09 17.25 -18.42
N GLY A 611 -15.39 16.42 -17.41
CA GLY A 611 -14.71 16.41 -16.11
C GLY A 611 -14.96 17.67 -15.28
N GLY A 612 -15.94 18.49 -15.66
CA GLY A 612 -16.32 19.71 -14.96
C GLY A 612 -17.29 19.46 -13.81
N GLU A 613 -18.15 18.45 -13.94
CA GLU A 613 -19.07 18.04 -12.89
C GLU A 613 -18.63 16.71 -12.31
N ILE A 614 -18.40 16.70 -11.00
CA ILE A 614 -17.96 15.51 -10.27
C ILE A 614 -18.99 15.20 -9.20
N GLN A 615 -19.53 14.00 -9.28
CA GLN A 615 -20.51 13.47 -8.35
C GLN A 615 -19.94 12.29 -7.58
N ILE A 616 -20.45 12.10 -6.38
CA ILE A 616 -20.14 10.98 -5.51
C ILE A 616 -21.44 10.32 -5.03
N SER A 617 -21.43 9.00 -4.90
CA SER A 617 -22.47 8.22 -4.25
C SER A 617 -21.85 7.18 -3.32
N ALA A 618 -22.59 6.83 -2.28
CA ALA A 618 -22.32 5.74 -1.35
C ALA A 618 -23.66 5.08 -1.01
N PRO A 619 -23.72 3.93 -0.31
CA PRO A 619 -24.97 3.41 0.22
C PRO A 619 -25.76 4.52 0.91
N GLU A 620 -27.08 4.59 0.71
CA GLU A 620 -27.95 5.61 1.33
C GLU A 620 -27.56 7.09 1.09
N VAL A 621 -26.62 7.35 0.18
CA VAL A 621 -26.15 8.67 -0.23
C VAL A 621 -26.33 8.75 -1.75
N PRO A 622 -27.38 9.42 -2.26
CA PRO A 622 -27.61 9.52 -3.70
C PRO A 622 -26.49 10.29 -4.38
N TRP A 623 -26.44 10.23 -5.71
CA TRP A 623 -25.53 11.06 -6.50
C TRP A 623 -25.71 12.53 -6.17
N GLN A 624 -24.62 13.18 -5.77
CA GLN A 624 -24.59 14.59 -5.45
C GLN A 624 -23.19 15.15 -5.75
N PRO A 625 -23.04 16.48 -5.90
CA PRO A 625 -21.73 17.11 -6.11
C PRO A 625 -20.69 16.66 -5.09
N LEU A 626 -19.42 16.58 -5.52
CA LEU A 626 -18.33 16.05 -4.71
C LEU A 626 -18.27 16.68 -3.31
N HIS A 627 -18.41 18.00 -3.21
CA HIS A 627 -18.26 18.71 -1.95
C HIS A 627 -19.37 18.41 -0.93
N THR A 628 -20.63 18.37 -1.36
CA THR A 628 -21.74 17.99 -0.48
C THR A 628 -21.67 16.52 -0.11
N GLY A 629 -21.29 15.68 -1.07
CA GLY A 629 -21.17 14.25 -0.83
C GLY A 629 -20.00 13.86 0.08
N LEU A 630 -18.86 14.56 0.03
CA LEU A 630 -17.77 14.38 1.00
C LEU A 630 -18.24 14.67 2.43
N LEU A 631 -19.00 15.75 2.62
CA LEU A 631 -19.57 16.10 3.93
C LEU A 631 -20.58 15.05 4.41
N GLU A 632 -21.49 14.62 3.54
CA GLU A 632 -22.53 13.64 3.88
C GLU A 632 -21.93 12.25 4.19
N VAL A 633 -21.03 11.76 3.33
CA VAL A 633 -20.30 10.50 3.55
C VAL A 633 -19.53 10.54 4.86
N GLY A 634 -18.79 11.63 5.12
CA GLY A 634 -18.08 11.81 6.39
C GLY A 634 -19.02 11.80 7.60
N LYS A 635 -20.12 12.56 7.56
CA LYS A 635 -21.05 12.68 8.70
C LYS A 635 -21.71 11.34 9.00
N ARG A 636 -22.12 10.62 7.96
CA ARG A 636 -22.85 9.35 8.09
C ARG A 636 -21.96 8.20 8.56
N TYR A 637 -20.76 8.10 8.00
CA TYR A 637 -19.94 6.89 8.17
C TYR A 637 -18.81 7.01 9.18
N LEU A 638 -18.40 8.22 9.57
CA LEU A 638 -17.25 8.35 10.47
C LEU A 638 -17.49 7.69 11.83
N ASN A 639 -18.69 7.75 12.41
CA ASN A 639 -18.96 7.12 13.71
C ASN A 639 -19.71 5.79 13.59
N ALA A 640 -20.01 5.35 12.37
CA ALA A 640 -20.75 4.11 12.13
C ALA A 640 -19.82 2.89 12.10
N ASN A 641 -20.21 1.84 12.82
CA ASN A 641 -19.63 0.51 12.66
C ASN A 641 -20.35 -0.21 11.51
N LEU A 642 -20.11 0.26 10.28
CA LEU A 642 -20.74 -0.28 9.08
C LEU A 642 -19.83 -1.26 8.36
N LYS A 643 -20.34 -2.46 8.10
CA LYS A 643 -19.68 -3.44 7.23
C LYS A 643 -20.62 -3.88 6.13
N CYS A 644 -20.51 -3.26 4.95
CA CYS A 644 -21.20 -3.74 3.76
C CYS A 644 -20.62 -5.11 3.37
N GLY A 645 -21.47 -6.14 3.34
CA GLY A 645 -21.09 -7.46 2.88
C GLY A 645 -20.86 -7.50 1.36
N PRO A 646 -20.31 -8.60 0.82
CA PRO A 646 -20.12 -8.75 -0.62
C PRO A 646 -21.40 -8.52 -1.44
N GLU A 647 -22.56 -8.99 -0.97
CA GLU A 647 -23.84 -8.82 -1.65
C GLU A 647 -24.30 -7.35 -1.68
N ASP A 648 -24.16 -6.62 -0.57
CA ASP A 648 -24.49 -5.19 -0.50
C ASP A 648 -23.61 -4.37 -1.45
N VAL A 649 -22.31 -4.67 -1.47
CA VAL A 649 -21.34 -4.00 -2.34
C VAL A 649 -21.68 -4.28 -3.81
N VAL A 650 -21.98 -5.53 -4.17
CA VAL A 650 -22.33 -5.87 -5.55
C VAL A 650 -23.65 -5.24 -5.99
N ARG A 651 -24.66 -5.17 -5.11
CA ARG A 651 -25.92 -4.45 -5.37
C ARG A 651 -25.65 -2.97 -5.61
N PHE A 652 -24.89 -2.32 -4.72
CA PHE A 652 -24.48 -0.92 -4.89
C PHE A 652 -23.77 -0.70 -6.23
N ILE A 653 -22.79 -1.57 -6.57
CA ILE A 653 -22.04 -1.49 -7.83
C ILE A 653 -22.97 -1.60 -9.05
N LYS A 654 -23.93 -2.52 -9.02
CA LYS A 654 -24.93 -2.65 -10.09
C LYS A 654 -25.73 -1.35 -10.24
N ASP A 655 -26.24 -0.82 -9.13
CA ASP A 655 -27.11 0.36 -9.14
C ASP A 655 -26.38 1.61 -9.66
N VAL A 656 -25.13 1.84 -9.24
CA VAL A 656 -24.34 3.00 -9.72
C VAL A 656 -23.94 2.87 -11.18
N ILE A 657 -23.69 1.65 -11.68
CA ILE A 657 -23.40 1.42 -13.10
C ILE A 657 -24.67 1.67 -13.93
N ASP A 658 -25.80 1.09 -13.54
CA ASP A 658 -27.08 1.27 -14.27
C ASP A 658 -27.44 2.77 -14.33
N GLN A 659 -27.32 3.51 -13.23
CA GLN A 659 -27.56 4.96 -13.20
C GLN A 659 -26.60 5.75 -14.10
N ALA A 660 -25.31 5.39 -14.14
CA ALA A 660 -24.34 6.09 -14.99
C ALA A 660 -24.59 5.86 -16.49
N VAL A 661 -24.93 4.63 -16.91
CA VAL A 661 -25.21 4.33 -18.33
C VAL A 661 -26.56 4.87 -18.80
N ASP A 662 -27.51 5.08 -17.88
CA ASP A 662 -28.77 5.77 -18.17
C ASP A 662 -28.55 7.28 -18.33
N ALA A 663 -27.65 7.87 -17.53
CA ALA A 663 -27.34 9.29 -17.56
C ALA A 663 -26.49 9.72 -18.77
N TYR A 664 -25.56 8.87 -19.22
CA TYR A 664 -24.59 9.23 -20.27
C TYR A 664 -24.53 8.20 -21.40
N PRO A 665 -24.38 8.66 -22.66
CA PRO A 665 -24.38 7.77 -23.82
C PRO A 665 -23.16 6.86 -23.91
N ASP A 666 -22.01 7.28 -23.36
CA ASP A 666 -20.78 6.48 -23.23
C ASP A 666 -20.23 6.64 -21.81
N THR A 667 -19.88 5.53 -21.15
CA THR A 667 -19.32 5.52 -19.81
C THR A 667 -18.12 4.58 -19.74
N LEU A 668 -17.00 5.05 -19.18
CA LEU A 668 -15.85 4.23 -18.81
C LEU A 668 -15.89 3.90 -17.32
N LEU A 669 -16.09 2.62 -17.01
CA LEU A 669 -15.89 2.07 -15.68
C LEU A 669 -14.41 1.77 -15.44
N LEU A 670 -13.88 2.30 -14.34
CA LEU A 670 -12.53 2.06 -13.83
C LEU A 670 -12.61 1.32 -12.50
N THR A 671 -11.90 0.19 -12.40
CA THR A 671 -11.85 -0.60 -11.15
C THR A 671 -10.42 -0.90 -10.74
N HIS A 672 -10.07 -0.70 -9.48
CA HIS A 672 -8.79 -1.17 -8.92
C HIS A 672 -8.97 -2.59 -8.37
N ALA A 673 -8.29 -3.58 -8.98
CA ALA A 673 -8.50 -4.99 -8.69
C ALA A 673 -8.15 -5.34 -7.23
N GLN A 674 -6.99 -4.92 -6.73
CA GLN A 674 -6.58 -5.17 -5.34
C GLN A 674 -7.59 -4.57 -4.35
N ASN A 675 -8.16 -3.40 -4.67
CA ASN A 675 -9.16 -2.75 -3.82
C ASN A 675 -10.54 -3.45 -3.88
N LEU A 676 -11.02 -3.97 -5.01
CA LEU A 676 -12.41 -4.45 -5.11
C LEU A 676 -12.58 -5.97 -5.09
N ARG A 677 -11.60 -6.75 -5.54
CA ARG A 677 -11.79 -8.18 -5.86
C ARG A 677 -12.15 -9.08 -4.67
N SER A 678 -11.89 -8.66 -3.43
CA SER A 678 -12.25 -9.43 -2.24
C SER A 678 -13.76 -9.43 -1.96
N VAL A 679 -14.46 -8.38 -2.41
CA VAL A 679 -15.92 -8.24 -2.29
C VAL A 679 -16.62 -8.39 -3.64
N TRP A 680 -15.92 -8.12 -4.75
CA TRP A 680 -16.39 -8.32 -6.13
C TRP A 680 -15.49 -9.31 -6.88
N ASN A 681 -15.67 -10.61 -6.60
CA ASN A 681 -14.72 -11.67 -6.96
C ASN A 681 -14.54 -11.93 -8.48
N THR A 682 -15.44 -11.43 -9.31
CA THR A 682 -15.37 -11.51 -10.79
C THR A 682 -14.20 -10.68 -11.33
N LEU A 683 -13.63 -9.77 -10.53
CA LEU A 683 -12.43 -9.03 -10.88
C LEU A 683 -11.12 -9.82 -10.71
N THR A 684 -11.17 -11.02 -10.11
CA THR A 684 -9.98 -11.89 -9.99
C THR A 684 -9.61 -12.50 -11.34
N ASN A 685 -8.32 -12.71 -11.61
CA ASN A 685 -7.85 -13.20 -12.91
C ASN A 685 -8.51 -14.52 -13.35
N GLY A 686 -8.68 -15.46 -12.41
CA GLY A 686 -9.29 -16.77 -12.70
C GLY A 686 -10.82 -16.78 -12.81
N ARG A 687 -11.50 -15.65 -12.55
CA ARG A 687 -12.97 -15.53 -12.69
C ARG A 687 -13.41 -14.44 -13.66
N MET A 688 -12.49 -13.57 -14.07
CA MET A 688 -12.75 -12.51 -15.01
C MET A 688 -13.07 -13.10 -16.39
N GLN A 689 -14.12 -12.59 -17.01
CA GLN A 689 -14.49 -12.87 -18.40
C GLN A 689 -14.49 -11.53 -19.14
N LEU A 690 -13.90 -11.50 -20.34
CA LEU A 690 -13.92 -10.30 -21.17
C LEU A 690 -15.35 -10.03 -21.65
N ASP A 691 -15.68 -8.75 -21.76
CA ASP A 691 -16.95 -8.23 -22.25
C ASP A 691 -18.18 -8.70 -21.43
N VAL A 692 -17.96 -9.06 -20.15
CA VAL A 692 -19.00 -9.51 -19.21
C VAL A 692 -18.77 -8.92 -17.81
N LEU A 693 -19.82 -8.41 -17.18
CA LEU A 693 -19.83 -8.05 -15.76
C LEU A 693 -20.71 -9.01 -14.97
N GLY A 694 -20.14 -9.64 -13.94
CA GLY A 694 -20.91 -10.47 -13.02
C GLY A 694 -21.35 -9.69 -11.78
N PHE A 695 -22.61 -9.87 -11.36
CA PHE A 695 -23.21 -9.20 -10.19
C PHE A 695 -23.65 -10.23 -9.13
N GLY A 696 -22.70 -11.01 -8.62
CA GLY A 696 -22.93 -11.96 -7.52
C GLY A 696 -23.67 -13.21 -7.98
N ALA A 697 -24.70 -13.63 -7.23
CA ALA A 697 -25.58 -14.75 -7.59
C ALA A 697 -26.51 -14.44 -8.78
N SER A 698 -26.57 -13.18 -9.22
CA SER A 698 -27.27 -12.74 -10.43
C SER A 698 -26.51 -13.21 -11.68
N GLU A 699 -27.21 -13.52 -12.78
CA GLU A 699 -26.58 -13.95 -14.03
C GLU A 699 -25.58 -12.89 -14.57
N PRO A 700 -24.43 -13.31 -15.12
CA PRO A 700 -23.48 -12.40 -15.76
C PRO A 700 -24.14 -11.58 -16.90
N ARG A 701 -23.87 -10.28 -16.95
CA ARG A 701 -24.40 -9.37 -17.98
C ARG A 701 -23.32 -9.07 -19.04
N PRO A 702 -23.58 -9.38 -20.33
CA PRO A 702 -22.71 -8.95 -21.41
C PRO A 702 -22.63 -7.42 -21.50
N ILE A 703 -21.42 -6.88 -21.64
CA ILE A 703 -21.16 -5.44 -21.79
C ILE A 703 -21.88 -4.87 -23.01
N GLY A 704 -21.95 -5.60 -24.13
CA GLY A 704 -22.69 -5.17 -25.32
C GLY A 704 -24.20 -4.97 -25.11
N LYS A 705 -24.77 -5.49 -24.01
CA LYS A 705 -26.17 -5.23 -23.61
C LYS A 705 -26.31 -4.05 -22.65
N MET A 706 -25.20 -3.48 -22.19
CA MET A 706 -25.15 -2.32 -21.29
C MET A 706 -24.72 -1.12 -22.12
N ARG A 707 -25.69 -0.29 -22.50
CA ARG A 707 -25.52 0.78 -23.48
C ARG A 707 -24.30 1.64 -23.16
N GLY A 708 -23.36 1.70 -24.09
CA GLY A 708 -22.22 2.61 -24.03
C GLY A 708 -21.19 2.33 -22.93
N LEU A 709 -21.31 1.21 -22.21
CA LEU A 709 -20.39 0.88 -21.12
C LEU A 709 -19.09 0.27 -21.64
N ARG A 710 -17.95 0.74 -21.12
CA ARG A 710 -16.63 0.11 -21.28
C ARG A 710 -16.00 -0.07 -19.92
N HIS A 711 -15.07 -1.03 -19.80
CA HIS A 711 -14.45 -1.35 -18.52
C HIS A 711 -12.95 -1.52 -18.67
N VAL A 712 -12.20 -0.76 -17.86
CA VAL A 712 -10.76 -0.93 -17.68
C VAL A 712 -10.47 -1.29 -16.22
N ARG A 713 -9.85 -2.45 -16.01
CA ARG A 713 -9.36 -2.91 -14.71
C ARG A 713 -7.90 -2.53 -14.53
N VAL A 714 -7.59 -1.92 -13.39
CA VAL A 714 -6.25 -1.47 -12.99
C VAL A 714 -5.67 -2.42 -11.93
N ARG A 715 -4.40 -2.81 -12.09
CA ARG A 715 -3.58 -3.47 -11.06
C ARG A 715 -2.29 -2.69 -10.83
N THR A 716 -1.88 -2.58 -9.57
CA THR A 716 -0.65 -1.88 -9.16
C THR A 716 0.39 -2.87 -8.62
N ALA A 717 1.57 -2.37 -8.20
CA ALA A 717 2.60 -3.21 -7.57
C ALA A 717 2.29 -3.67 -6.14
N GLU A 718 1.13 -3.30 -5.58
CA GLU A 718 0.66 -3.81 -4.30
C GLU A 718 0.63 -5.35 -4.30
N GLY A 719 1.22 -5.97 -3.28
CA GLY A 719 1.34 -7.44 -3.18
C GLY A 719 2.31 -8.08 -4.18
N GLY A 720 3.15 -7.31 -4.88
CA GLY A 720 4.05 -7.85 -5.91
C GLY A 720 3.31 -8.32 -7.17
N GLU A 721 2.10 -7.80 -7.41
CA GLU A 721 1.20 -8.28 -8.46
C GLU A 721 1.48 -7.76 -9.87
N THR A 722 2.40 -6.81 -10.01
CA THR A 722 2.90 -6.31 -11.29
C THR A 722 4.42 -6.35 -11.29
N PRO A 723 5.08 -6.58 -12.43
CA PRO A 723 6.52 -6.71 -12.48
C PRO A 723 7.23 -5.38 -12.25
N GLU A 724 8.53 -5.43 -11.95
CA GLU A 724 9.39 -4.27 -12.11
C GLU A 724 9.76 -4.06 -13.58
N CYS A 725 10.19 -2.86 -13.92
CA CYS A 725 10.58 -2.54 -15.29
C CYS A 725 11.70 -1.50 -15.38
N TYR A 726 12.32 -1.46 -16.56
CA TYR A 726 13.25 -0.41 -16.99
C TYR A 726 13.21 -0.26 -18.51
N GLY A 727 13.50 0.94 -18.99
CA GLY A 727 13.46 1.28 -20.41
C GLY A 727 14.72 0.79 -21.07
N VAL A 728 14.59 0.27 -22.30
CA VAL A 728 15.71 -0.21 -23.11
C VAL A 728 15.75 0.56 -24.42
N SER A 729 16.96 0.92 -24.83
CA SER A 729 17.26 1.49 -26.15
C SER A 729 18.61 0.95 -26.62
N ALA A 730 18.97 1.19 -27.89
CA ALA A 730 20.24 0.71 -28.45
C ALA A 730 21.48 1.25 -27.72
N GLU A 731 21.38 2.41 -27.06
CA GLU A 731 22.52 3.12 -26.46
C GLU A 731 22.49 3.13 -24.92
N GLU A 732 21.31 2.98 -24.30
CA GLU A 732 21.15 3.12 -22.85
C GLU A 732 19.90 2.43 -22.27
N THR A 733 19.97 2.12 -20.98
CA THR A 733 18.83 1.74 -20.14
C THR A 733 18.41 2.88 -19.21
N GLY A 734 17.14 2.93 -18.80
CA GLY A 734 16.72 3.99 -17.89
C GLY A 734 15.27 3.96 -17.41
N GLN A 735 14.69 5.16 -17.28
CA GLN A 735 13.41 5.43 -16.59
C GLN A 735 12.30 5.73 -17.62
N PRO A 736 11.52 4.71 -18.03
CA PRO A 736 10.53 4.80 -19.09
C PRO A 736 9.22 5.46 -18.62
N ARG A 737 8.65 6.33 -19.46
CA ARG A 737 7.28 6.82 -19.36
C ARG A 737 6.50 6.41 -20.59
N GLY A 738 5.31 5.83 -20.43
CA GLY A 738 4.39 5.58 -21.54
C GLY A 738 3.48 4.38 -21.33
N LEU A 739 2.80 4.02 -22.42
CA LEU A 739 1.94 2.85 -22.55
C LEU A 739 2.66 1.76 -23.35
N TRP A 740 2.50 0.50 -22.94
CA TRP A 740 3.23 -0.65 -23.43
C TRP A 740 2.26 -1.81 -23.66
N ARG A 741 2.41 -2.59 -24.73
CA ARG A 741 1.61 -3.83 -24.90
C ARG A 741 2.16 -4.89 -23.96
N PHE A 742 1.29 -5.58 -23.21
CA PHE A 742 1.74 -6.51 -22.18
C PHE A 742 1.17 -7.92 -22.39
N LEU A 743 1.91 -8.74 -23.13
CA LEU A 743 1.75 -10.19 -23.36
C LEU A 743 0.43 -10.66 -24.02
N LEU A 744 -0.71 -10.03 -23.72
CA LEU A 744 -2.02 -10.32 -24.27
C LEU A 744 -2.60 -9.10 -25.00
N ALA A 745 -3.48 -9.35 -25.96
CA ALA A 745 -4.00 -8.31 -26.86
C ALA A 745 -4.73 -7.15 -26.16
N ARG A 746 -5.37 -7.41 -25.01
CA ARG A 746 -6.14 -6.42 -24.23
C ARG A 746 -5.50 -6.04 -22.89
N VAL A 747 -4.22 -6.38 -22.70
CA VAL A 747 -3.49 -6.08 -21.46
C VAL A 747 -2.31 -5.17 -21.80
N TYR A 748 -2.18 -4.09 -21.04
CA TYR A 748 -1.19 -3.05 -21.26
C TYR A 748 -0.43 -2.72 -19.97
N GLY A 749 0.82 -2.31 -20.11
CA GLY A 749 1.63 -1.71 -19.06
C GLY A 749 1.62 -0.20 -19.15
N SER A 750 1.56 0.48 -18.02
CA SER A 750 1.55 1.94 -17.95
C SER A 750 2.60 2.42 -16.95
N THR A 751 3.59 3.18 -17.41
CA THR A 751 4.69 3.70 -16.58
C THR A 751 4.71 5.23 -16.57
N SER A 752 5.06 5.82 -15.43
CA SER A 752 5.20 7.27 -15.26
C SER A 752 6.64 7.74 -15.43
N GLY A 753 6.82 9.04 -15.64
CA GLY A 753 8.14 9.67 -15.55
C GLY A 753 8.54 9.93 -14.10
N LYS A 754 9.83 10.17 -13.86
CA LYS A 754 10.36 10.57 -12.55
C LYS A 754 9.68 11.87 -12.08
N PRO A 755 8.98 11.89 -10.92
CA PRO A 755 8.37 13.10 -10.39
C PRO A 755 9.42 14.15 -10.01
N GLY A 756 9.05 15.44 -10.12
CA GLY A 756 9.93 16.55 -9.72
C GLY A 756 10.34 16.52 -8.24
N THR A 757 9.48 15.96 -7.37
CA THR A 757 9.74 15.76 -5.93
C THR A 757 10.91 14.82 -5.64
N HIS A 758 11.29 13.97 -6.59
CA HIS A 758 12.44 13.07 -6.47
C HIS A 758 13.72 13.62 -7.10
N SER A 759 13.89 14.95 -7.19
CA SER A 759 15.06 15.59 -7.84
C SER A 759 16.41 15.02 -7.37
N GLY A 760 16.55 14.65 -6.09
CA GLY A 760 17.76 14.06 -5.51
C GLY A 760 18.04 12.59 -5.87
N ALA A 761 17.11 11.87 -6.52
CA ALA A 761 17.34 10.48 -6.89
C ALA A 761 18.31 10.36 -8.07
N LEU A 762 19.40 9.59 -7.90
CA LEU A 762 20.44 9.42 -8.90
C LEU A 762 20.03 8.33 -9.92
N LYS A 763 20.38 8.55 -11.19
CA LYS A 763 20.14 7.59 -12.28
C LYS A 763 21.34 6.68 -12.47
N GLY A 764 21.10 5.37 -12.60
CA GLY A 764 22.11 4.39 -13.03
C GLY A 764 23.31 4.22 -12.08
N ILE A 765 23.21 4.65 -10.82
CA ILE A 765 24.30 4.47 -9.86
C ILE A 765 24.09 3.17 -9.08
N SER A 766 25.10 2.32 -9.09
CA SER A 766 25.12 1.07 -8.32
C SER A 766 25.32 1.34 -6.82
N LYS A 767 24.66 0.53 -5.99
CA LYS A 767 24.90 0.44 -4.56
C LYS A 767 25.96 -0.60 -4.19
N LEU A 768 26.31 -1.48 -5.12
CA LEU A 768 27.06 -2.70 -4.87
C LEU A 768 28.46 -2.63 -5.45
N VAL A 769 28.59 -2.24 -6.71
CA VAL A 769 29.86 -2.24 -7.43
C VAL A 769 30.24 -0.83 -7.90
N PRO A 770 31.54 -0.54 -8.07
CA PRO A 770 31.96 0.67 -8.75
C PRO A 770 31.37 0.71 -10.17
N GLY A 771 30.96 1.90 -10.62
CA GLY A 771 30.35 2.07 -11.92
C GLY A 771 30.77 3.37 -12.58
N GLU A 772 30.74 3.41 -13.91
CA GLU A 772 30.99 4.64 -14.65
C GLU A 772 29.73 5.51 -14.67
N HIS A 773 29.89 6.79 -14.32
CA HIS A 773 28.81 7.76 -14.38
C HIS A 773 29.35 9.11 -14.85
N ASN A 774 28.82 9.59 -15.99
CA ASN A 774 29.30 10.76 -16.72
C ASN A 774 30.80 10.70 -17.08
N GLY A 775 31.26 9.56 -17.62
CA GLY A 775 32.66 9.40 -18.05
C GLY A 775 33.67 9.26 -16.91
N LYS A 776 33.20 9.05 -15.67
CA LYS A 776 34.04 8.94 -14.47
C LYS A 776 33.69 7.70 -13.69
N LEU A 777 34.70 6.93 -13.30
CA LEU A 777 34.54 5.84 -12.37
C LEU A 777 34.10 6.39 -11.01
N GLN A 778 32.98 5.90 -10.48
CA GLN A 778 32.47 6.25 -9.17
C GLN A 778 32.40 5.02 -8.28
N ALA A 779 32.77 5.20 -7.01
CA ALA A 779 32.57 4.19 -5.98
C ALA A 779 31.06 3.91 -5.77
N PRO A 780 30.69 2.73 -5.25
CA PRO A 780 29.31 2.39 -4.94
C PRO A 780 28.65 3.43 -4.02
N LYS A 781 27.38 3.79 -4.27
CA LYS A 781 26.65 4.78 -3.46
C LYS A 781 25.40 4.18 -2.82
N ALA A 782 25.59 3.35 -1.80
CA ALA A 782 24.50 2.77 -1.01
C ALA A 782 23.55 3.81 -0.38
N LYS A 783 24.02 5.03 -0.08
CA LYS A 783 23.19 6.14 0.44
C LYS A 783 22.40 6.89 -0.66
N ALA A 784 22.66 6.63 -1.94
CA ALA A 784 21.96 7.31 -3.03
C ALA A 784 20.48 6.92 -3.06
N GLN A 785 19.59 7.90 -3.09
CA GLN A 785 18.18 7.67 -3.36
C GLN A 785 18.02 7.23 -4.82
N VAL A 786 17.21 6.20 -5.06
CA VAL A 786 16.91 5.70 -6.41
C VAL A 786 15.41 5.82 -6.63
N TRP A 787 15.03 6.16 -7.86
CA TRP A 787 13.64 6.17 -8.27
C TRP A 787 13.45 5.17 -9.42
N ASN A 788 12.52 4.23 -9.24
CA ASN A 788 12.15 3.24 -10.24
C ASN A 788 10.68 3.50 -10.64
N PRO A 789 10.35 3.46 -11.95
CA PRO A 789 8.97 3.58 -12.37
C PRO A 789 8.18 2.35 -11.90
N GLN A 790 6.96 2.60 -11.44
CA GLN A 790 6.01 1.54 -11.14
C GLN A 790 5.31 1.11 -12.42
N PHE A 791 5.23 -0.20 -12.66
CA PHE A 791 4.43 -0.78 -13.72
C PHE A 791 2.98 -0.89 -13.26
N ILE A 792 2.06 -0.26 -13.99
CA ILE A 792 0.61 -0.38 -13.74
C ILE A 792 0.02 -1.22 -14.87
N GLU A 793 -0.61 -2.34 -14.53
CA GLU A 793 -1.30 -3.20 -15.50
C GLU A 793 -2.71 -2.63 -15.74
N LEU A 794 -3.04 -2.41 -17.02
CA LEU A 794 -4.33 -1.96 -17.51
C LEU A 794 -4.93 -3.07 -18.37
N THR A 795 -5.98 -3.72 -17.88
CA THR A 795 -6.74 -4.71 -18.64
C THR A 795 -8.00 -4.07 -19.18
N VAL A 796 -8.17 -4.07 -20.50
CA VAL A 796 -9.40 -3.63 -21.16
C VAL A 796 -10.38 -4.80 -21.12
N ALA A 797 -11.17 -4.82 -20.04
CA ALA A 797 -12.02 -5.94 -19.67
C ALA A 797 -13.39 -5.92 -20.36
N GLY A 798 -13.87 -4.76 -20.82
CA GLY A 798 -15.15 -4.64 -21.50
C GLY A 798 -15.16 -3.58 -22.59
N LEU A 799 -15.67 -3.94 -23.78
CA LEU A 799 -15.77 -3.10 -24.97
C LEU A 799 -17.16 -3.17 -25.61
N GLN A 800 -17.51 -2.13 -26.36
CA GLN A 800 -18.63 -2.15 -27.30
C GLN A 800 -18.13 -2.54 -28.70
N ASP A 801 -19.06 -2.93 -29.58
CA ASP A 801 -18.74 -3.28 -30.96
C ASP A 801 -18.06 -2.11 -31.69
N GLY A 802 -16.95 -2.40 -32.37
CA GLY A 802 -16.16 -1.40 -33.10
C GLY A 802 -15.14 -0.61 -32.25
N ASP A 803 -15.09 -0.83 -30.94
CA ASP A 803 -14.07 -0.21 -30.08
C ASP A 803 -12.68 -0.84 -30.30
N SER A 804 -11.63 0.00 -30.26
CA SER A 804 -10.24 -0.46 -30.20
C SER A 804 -9.74 -0.54 -28.75
N PRO A 805 -9.23 -1.69 -28.27
CA PRO A 805 -8.75 -1.82 -26.90
C PRO A 805 -7.66 -0.79 -26.53
N GLU A 806 -6.75 -0.48 -27.45
CA GLU A 806 -5.66 0.46 -27.22
C GLU A 806 -6.13 1.89 -26.92
N HIS A 807 -7.29 2.31 -27.43
CA HIS A 807 -7.84 3.64 -27.16
C HIS A 807 -8.30 3.73 -25.70
N TRP A 808 -8.97 2.69 -25.18
CA TRP A 808 -9.45 2.65 -23.81
C TRP A 808 -8.32 2.47 -22.79
N ALA A 809 -7.29 1.68 -23.14
CA ALA A 809 -6.06 1.60 -22.35
C ALA A 809 -5.31 2.94 -22.33
N ALA A 810 -5.21 3.63 -23.48
CA ALA A 810 -4.60 4.96 -23.56
C ALA A 810 -5.39 6.01 -22.78
N LEU A 811 -6.73 5.99 -22.83
CA LEU A 811 -7.56 6.86 -22.00
C LEU A 811 -7.28 6.64 -20.51
N ALA A 812 -7.27 5.38 -20.04
CA ALA A 812 -6.94 5.09 -18.65
C ALA A 812 -5.51 5.53 -18.27
N HIS A 813 -4.54 5.40 -19.18
CA HIS A 813 -3.18 5.92 -18.99
C HIS A 813 -3.15 7.44 -18.88
N ASP A 814 -3.77 8.16 -19.82
CA ASP A 814 -3.79 9.62 -19.87
C ASP A 814 -4.52 10.21 -18.65
N LEU A 815 -5.56 9.52 -18.16
CA LEU A 815 -6.29 9.89 -16.94
C LEU A 815 -5.44 9.84 -15.67
N ARG A 816 -4.27 9.18 -15.67
CA ARG A 816 -3.31 9.25 -14.56
C ARG A 816 -2.60 10.61 -14.48
N ASP A 817 -2.55 11.33 -15.59
CA ASP A 817 -2.06 12.71 -15.67
C ASP A 817 -3.20 13.73 -15.53
N ALA A 818 -4.46 13.29 -15.41
CA ALA A 818 -5.60 14.20 -15.41
C ALA A 818 -5.83 14.94 -14.09
N ALA A 819 -5.15 14.63 -12.99
CA ALA A 819 -5.34 15.36 -11.73
C ALA A 819 -4.75 16.78 -11.83
N PRO A 820 -5.56 17.85 -11.93
CA PRO A 820 -5.09 19.17 -12.39
C PRO A 820 -4.28 19.94 -11.32
N TYR A 821 -4.15 19.36 -10.14
CA TYR A 821 -3.46 19.91 -8.98
C TYR A 821 -2.21 19.11 -8.60
N VAL A 822 -1.89 18.06 -9.37
CA VAL A 822 -0.75 17.17 -9.10
C VAL A 822 0.33 17.43 -10.15
N ARG A 823 1.56 17.72 -9.72
CA ARG A 823 2.69 18.00 -10.63
C ARG A 823 3.17 16.78 -11.44
N GLY A 824 2.69 15.58 -11.13
CA GLY A 824 3.17 14.33 -11.73
C GLY A 824 2.05 13.32 -11.96
N THR A 825 2.39 12.24 -12.63
CA THR A 825 1.46 11.14 -12.93
C THR A 825 1.08 10.41 -11.64
N THR A 826 -0.22 10.29 -11.40
CA THR A 826 -0.78 9.50 -10.29
C THR A 826 -0.66 7.99 -10.56
N VAL A 827 -0.74 7.18 -9.51
CA VAL A 827 -0.74 5.71 -9.65
C VAL A 827 -2.04 5.24 -10.28
N LEU A 828 -3.17 5.76 -9.79
CA LEU A 828 -4.52 5.41 -10.24
C LEU A 828 -5.05 6.46 -11.24
N PRO A 829 -5.81 6.07 -12.26
CA PRO A 829 -6.54 7.01 -13.11
C PRO A 829 -7.45 7.94 -12.28
N TRP A 830 -7.63 9.18 -12.73
CA TRP A 830 -8.21 10.28 -11.95
C TRP A 830 -9.50 9.97 -11.17
N PRO A 831 -10.55 9.33 -11.72
CA PRO A 831 -11.75 8.99 -10.94
C PRO A 831 -11.47 8.04 -9.76
N LEU A 832 -10.59 7.06 -9.95
CA LEU A 832 -10.16 6.17 -8.86
C LEU A 832 -9.29 6.90 -7.83
N HIS A 833 -8.44 7.82 -8.29
CA HIS A 833 -7.64 8.66 -7.38
C HIS A 833 -8.53 9.56 -6.51
N LEU A 834 -9.56 10.19 -7.09
CA LEU A 834 -10.55 10.96 -6.34
C LEU A 834 -11.29 10.08 -5.33
N ALA A 835 -11.67 8.87 -5.73
CA ALA A 835 -12.38 7.94 -4.87
C ALA A 835 -11.51 7.48 -3.67
N GLU A 836 -10.21 7.25 -3.89
CA GLU A 836 -9.23 6.96 -2.84
C GLU A 836 -9.09 8.14 -1.86
N GLN A 837 -9.09 9.39 -2.34
CA GLN A 837 -8.96 10.58 -1.50
C GLN A 837 -10.16 10.83 -0.56
N ILE A 838 -11.32 10.19 -0.79
CA ILE A 838 -12.46 10.24 0.14
C ILE A 838 -12.07 9.65 1.51
N GLU A 839 -11.11 8.72 1.54
CA GLU A 839 -10.65 8.09 2.78
C GLU A 839 -10.15 9.10 3.81
N GLU A 840 -9.63 10.27 3.39
CA GLU A 840 -9.15 11.30 4.32
C GLU A 840 -10.26 11.86 5.23
N TYR A 841 -11.53 11.69 4.85
CA TYR A 841 -12.70 12.13 5.62
C TYR A 841 -13.31 11.03 6.49
N LEU A 842 -12.83 9.78 6.36
CA LEU A 842 -13.35 8.62 7.11
C LEU A 842 -12.29 7.92 7.95
N LEU A 843 -11.02 8.07 7.59
CA LEU A 843 -9.91 7.37 8.21
C LEU A 843 -9.05 8.34 9.01
N PRO A 844 -8.67 7.97 10.24
CA PRO A 844 -7.70 8.72 11.00
C PRO A 844 -6.35 8.66 10.29
N SER A 845 -5.92 9.81 9.75
CA SER A 845 -4.54 9.99 9.28
C SER A 845 -3.62 9.59 10.42
N LYS A 846 -2.71 8.62 10.18
CA LYS A 846 -1.78 8.02 11.15
C LYS A 846 -1.62 8.87 12.42
N ILE A 847 -2.55 8.76 13.36
CA ILE A 847 -2.32 9.29 14.70
C ILE A 847 -1.19 8.42 15.18
N SER A 848 -0.02 9.01 15.35
CA SER A 848 1.16 8.26 15.74
C SER A 848 0.79 7.53 17.03
N ALA A 849 0.57 6.22 16.94
CA ALA A 849 0.22 5.39 18.07
C ALA A 849 1.43 5.18 19.00
N THR A 850 2.49 5.95 18.75
CA THR A 850 3.71 6.13 19.53
C THR A 850 3.46 6.52 20.99
N GLN A 851 2.29 7.03 21.35
CA GLN A 851 2.02 7.55 22.70
C GLN A 851 1.02 6.73 23.56
N LEU A 852 0.58 5.54 23.15
CA LEU A 852 -0.56 4.84 23.81
C LEU A 852 -0.21 3.82 24.91
N ALA A 853 0.83 4.06 25.73
CA ALA A 853 1.11 3.15 26.83
C ALA A 853 1.51 3.83 28.16
N GLU A 854 1.10 5.07 28.39
CA GLU A 854 1.43 5.81 29.62
C GLU A 854 0.23 6.48 30.31
N LEU A 855 -0.86 5.74 30.54
CA LEU A 855 -1.82 6.13 31.57
C LEU A 855 -1.98 5.00 32.60
N PRO A 856 -1.96 5.28 33.92
CA PRO A 856 -2.31 4.31 34.94
C PRO A 856 -3.80 3.96 34.81
N GLU A 857 -4.15 2.69 35.02
CA GLU A 857 -5.56 2.32 35.17
C GLU A 857 -6.12 3.00 36.43
N PRO A 858 -7.36 3.50 36.42
CA PRO A 858 -8.03 3.88 37.65
C PRO A 858 -8.36 2.62 38.45
N ASP A 859 -8.16 2.69 39.77
CA ASP A 859 -8.38 1.62 40.76
C ASP A 859 -9.72 0.86 40.61
#